data_AF-A0AA39HY75-F1
#
_entry.id   AF-A0AA39HY75-F1
#
_cell.length_a   1.000
_cell.length_b   1.000
_cell.length_c   1.000
_cell.angle_alpha   90.00
_cell.angle_beta   90.00
_cell.angle_gamma   90.00
#
_symmetry.space_group_name_H-M   'P 1'
#
loop_
_entity.id
_entity.type
_entity.pdbx_description
1 polymer ?
#
loop_
_entity_poly.entity_id
_entity_poly.type
_entity_poly.pdbx_seq_one_letter_code
_entity_poly.pdbx_strand_id
1 'polypeptide(L)'
;MGERVANFFSYFFPPPPPPPLLSFLGWGKGGRRGVPGIKRNYEVEDVLRLKGSIDIDYTLANRGANRLWQLLHTEPFVAALGAQTGNQAVQMVRAGLKAIYLSGWQVAADANTAGDMYPDQSLRSLRADLMEATPKANDHLAQHRLVLQPIVADAEAGFGGALNCFEVMKGFIEAGASGVHFEDQLGSEKKCGHMGGKVLVPTRRGDREAERRAPRRRHVLGVADRCCDIDEQRPSTVDYAAGRTAEGFFRLKEKTAKQACIDRAIAYAPYTDLIWMETSHPGPGRGTQMFAYNCSPSFNWKAHLRASDMEKFQRELGAMGFKYQFITLAGFHANSFSIYDLARKYKDHGMAAYSELQEREFASENETTMGSTPQIENLFNIDGYLRPHRQEIVRRYGQFSKALNRIEHELGGLDGFTKGYKEYGLLVQNDNSIVCREWAPGAESLALIGDFNGWNRESHVYKRLDYGKFELIIAPTANGDCAISHGSALKIAVTCNGETKDKLSPWAHYVTCPHDSIVYHQVFYNPKKENRIELTTQRPQKPESLRIYEAHVGISSPDAKINTYRAFADSVIPRIHKQGYNTIQLMAVMEHVYYASFGYQVTSFFAPASRSGTPDDLKYLVNKTHSYDITILLDVVHSHASKNVDDGLNRWDGTDGAYFHDNARGFHPGWDSRLFNYSQVEVQRFLLSNLRWWVEEFGFDGFRFDGVTSMLYHSHGLGQSFSGNYDEYFGLSVDDESLTYLSLANHMLHKFYPQMITIAEEVSGMPALCRPIEEGGQGFDYRLAMSLPDMWIKILKHQRDEDWDLGNIVHTLENRRHTEKSIAYAESHDQALVGDKTIAFWLMDKEMYDHMSTLSLMTPIIERGLALHKMIRLLTYGLGGEGWLNFIGNEFGHPEWLDFPRKGNNESFHYARRQFNLVDDQMLRYKFLNSFDRAMNELEEKYGFLRKGPGFVTWKHQHDKVLAFERAGLVFVFNFNGSKSFENYKVGVEHPGAYRMALNSDAPEFGGHNRLHGDQVHHSFPEGFAGRSNHICVYIPTRTVIVLSRT
;
A
#
# COMPACT_ATOMS: atom_id res chain seq x y z
N MET A 1 24.39 57.62 13.86
CA MET A 1 25.70 56.97 13.66
C MET A 1 25.79 56.59 12.19
N GLY A 2 26.97 56.69 11.57
CA GLY A 2 27.08 56.70 10.11
C GLY A 2 27.15 55.32 9.45
N GLU A 3 27.47 55.35 8.15
CA GLU A 3 27.33 54.23 7.23
C GLU A 3 28.41 53.16 7.44
N ARG A 4 28.09 52.14 8.26
CA ARG A 4 28.89 50.91 8.33
C ARG A 4 28.66 50.05 7.10
N VAL A 5 29.54 50.16 6.12
CA VAL A 5 29.59 49.24 4.97
C VAL A 5 30.85 48.39 5.03
N ALA A 6 30.67 47.08 4.87
CA ALA A 6 31.65 46.04 5.14
C ALA A 6 31.60 45.03 3.97
N ASN A 7 32.75 44.73 3.37
CA ASN A 7 32.88 44.03 2.09
C ASN A 7 34.14 43.12 2.14
N PHE A 8 33.99 41.81 2.40
CA PHE A 8 35.14 40.90 2.63
C PHE A 8 35.18 39.72 1.66
N PHE A 9 36.41 39.22 1.41
CA PHE A 9 36.79 38.34 0.31
C PHE A 9 37.78 37.27 0.85
N SER A 10 37.59 35.98 0.52
CA SER A 10 38.04 34.80 1.30
C SER A 10 37.83 33.46 0.52
N TYR A 11 38.60 32.34 0.69
CA TYR A 11 38.57 31.28 -0.38
C TYR A 11 39.27 29.85 -0.41
N PHE A 12 39.01 29.05 -1.49
CA PHE A 12 39.22 27.56 -1.75
C PHE A 12 39.79 27.10 -3.17
N PHE A 13 40.28 25.84 -3.41
CA PHE A 13 40.66 25.21 -4.75
C PHE A 13 40.81 23.65 -4.75
N PRO A 14 40.69 22.90 -5.89
CA PRO A 14 40.67 21.40 -5.92
C PRO A 14 41.95 20.63 -6.39
N PRO A 15 42.04 19.30 -6.15
CA PRO A 15 43.02 18.32 -6.68
C PRO A 15 42.43 17.26 -7.68
N PRO A 16 43.23 16.35 -8.31
CA PRO A 16 42.79 15.47 -9.43
C PRO A 16 42.22 14.07 -9.03
N PRO A 17 41.57 13.33 -9.98
CA PRO A 17 40.93 12.03 -9.73
C PRO A 17 41.87 10.79 -9.80
N PRO A 18 41.47 9.64 -9.22
CA PRO A 18 42.22 8.37 -9.25
C PRO A 18 42.07 7.59 -10.60
N PRO A 19 42.85 6.51 -10.83
CA PRO A 19 43.22 6.10 -12.20
C PRO A 19 42.51 4.85 -12.80
N PRO A 20 41.18 4.86 -13.01
CA PRO A 20 40.57 4.00 -14.05
C PRO A 20 39.82 4.79 -15.15
N LEU A 21 39.66 6.11 -15.02
CA LEU A 21 38.82 6.96 -15.90
C LEU A 21 39.62 7.79 -16.93
N LEU A 22 40.69 7.21 -17.49
CA LEU A 22 41.62 7.92 -18.39
C LEU A 22 41.17 8.05 -19.87
N SER A 23 40.04 7.44 -20.26
CA SER A 23 39.65 7.28 -21.68
C SER A 23 38.58 8.25 -22.21
N PHE A 24 37.82 8.95 -21.35
CA PHE A 24 36.60 9.66 -21.78
C PHE A 24 36.57 11.19 -21.61
N LEU A 25 37.55 11.80 -20.92
CA LEU A 25 37.68 13.25 -20.82
C LEU A 25 39.15 13.65 -21.00
N GLY A 26 39.49 14.13 -22.20
CA GLY A 26 40.87 14.35 -22.62
C GLY A 26 41.67 15.30 -21.72
N TRP A 27 42.75 14.78 -21.15
CA TRP A 27 43.84 15.57 -20.58
C TRP A 27 45.09 15.41 -21.47
N GLY A 28 45.39 16.42 -22.28
CA GLY A 28 46.68 16.52 -22.96
C GLY A 28 47.81 16.84 -21.96
N LYS A 29 49.06 16.53 -22.34
CA LYS A 29 50.24 16.95 -21.56
C LYS A 29 50.32 18.48 -21.54
N GLY A 30 50.20 19.07 -20.35
CA GLY A 30 50.25 20.53 -20.13
C GLY A 30 48.87 21.18 -20.12
N GLY A 31 48.33 21.43 -18.92
CA GLY A 31 47.06 22.14 -18.73
C GLY A 31 46.74 22.38 -17.27
N ARG A 32 46.70 23.65 -16.84
CA ARG A 32 46.26 24.03 -15.49
C ARG A 32 44.77 23.74 -15.32
N ARG A 33 44.39 23.02 -14.25
CA ARG A 33 43.01 23.06 -13.72
C ARG A 33 42.95 23.86 -12.43
N GLY A 34 42.52 25.10 -12.59
CA GLY A 34 42.12 26.05 -11.56
C GLY A 34 41.39 27.20 -12.26
N VAL A 35 40.54 27.93 -11.53
CA VAL A 35 39.93 29.19 -12.00
C VAL A 35 41.04 30.13 -12.51
N PRO A 36 40.88 30.73 -13.70
CA PRO A 36 41.83 31.72 -14.21
C PRO A 36 41.99 32.90 -13.24
N GLY A 37 43.22 33.14 -12.78
CA GLY A 37 43.57 34.30 -11.95
C GLY A 37 44.28 33.98 -10.62
N ILE A 38 44.10 32.76 -10.09
CA ILE A 38 44.63 32.42 -8.75
C ILE A 38 46.11 32.03 -8.77
N LYS A 39 46.87 32.58 -7.82
CA LYS A 39 48.30 32.42 -7.62
C LYS A 39 48.60 31.36 -6.57
N ARG A 40 49.37 30.33 -6.96
CA ARG A 40 49.98 29.33 -6.06
C ARG A 40 51.50 29.58 -6.01
N ASN A 41 52.11 29.43 -4.82
CA ASN A 41 53.55 29.64 -4.61
C ASN A 41 54.37 28.34 -4.53
N TYR A 42 53.73 27.18 -4.73
CA TYR A 42 54.33 25.85 -4.76
C TYR A 42 53.72 25.08 -5.92
N GLU A 43 54.53 24.35 -6.69
CA GLU A 43 54.03 23.47 -7.75
C GLU A 43 53.64 22.09 -7.20
N VAL A 44 53.01 21.25 -8.03
CA VAL A 44 52.53 19.92 -7.60
C VAL A 44 53.70 19.04 -7.14
N GLU A 45 54.83 19.16 -7.83
CA GLU A 45 56.09 18.47 -7.56
C GLU A 45 56.69 18.85 -6.18
N ASP A 46 56.52 20.10 -5.73
CA ASP A 46 56.94 20.53 -4.39
C ASP A 46 56.09 19.88 -3.29
N VAL A 47 54.77 19.85 -3.50
CA VAL A 47 53.82 19.24 -2.56
C VAL A 47 54.03 17.72 -2.48
N LEU A 48 54.30 17.06 -3.60
CA LEU A 48 54.66 15.64 -3.65
C LEU A 48 56.01 15.36 -2.96
N ARG A 49 57.02 16.20 -3.17
CA ARG A 49 58.33 16.12 -2.49
C ARG A 49 58.23 16.30 -0.97
N LEU A 50 57.26 17.07 -0.50
CA LEU A 50 56.99 17.33 0.93
C LEU A 50 55.92 16.39 1.53
N LYS A 51 55.50 15.35 0.80
CA LYS A 51 54.53 14.34 1.26
C LYS A 51 55.20 13.30 2.18
N GLY A 52 54.43 12.68 3.06
CA GLY A 52 54.88 11.50 3.81
C GLY A 52 54.95 10.24 2.93
N SER A 53 55.61 9.20 3.41
CA SER A 53 55.72 7.90 2.72
C SER A 53 54.43 7.09 2.66
N ILE A 54 53.40 7.48 3.43
CA ILE A 54 52.06 6.88 3.45
C ILE A 54 51.08 7.91 2.88
N ASP A 55 50.18 7.47 2.00
CA ASP A 55 49.08 8.29 1.50
C ASP A 55 47.86 8.18 2.41
N ILE A 56 47.28 9.31 2.82
CA ILE A 56 46.12 9.37 3.71
C ILE A 56 45.00 10.11 2.96
N ASP A 57 43.97 9.37 2.54
CA ASP A 57 42.90 9.92 1.71
C ASP A 57 41.71 10.40 2.54
N TYR A 58 41.70 11.70 2.87
CA TYR A 58 40.60 12.39 3.56
C TYR A 58 39.32 12.41 2.70
N THR A 59 38.61 11.28 2.69
CA THR A 59 37.57 10.93 1.72
C THR A 59 36.30 11.77 1.88
N LEU A 60 35.85 12.00 3.13
CA LEU A 60 34.66 12.82 3.41
C LEU A 60 34.88 14.26 2.97
N ALA A 61 35.99 14.87 3.41
CA ALA A 61 36.41 16.21 3.03
C ALA A 61 36.47 16.36 1.50
N ASN A 62 37.14 15.43 0.82
CA ASN A 62 37.29 15.44 -0.64
C ASN A 62 35.94 15.30 -1.38
N ARG A 63 35.07 14.37 -0.97
CA ARG A 63 33.75 14.19 -1.62
C ARG A 63 32.84 15.39 -1.39
N GLY A 64 32.77 15.89 -0.15
CA GLY A 64 31.97 17.06 0.22
C GLY A 64 32.46 18.34 -0.48
N ALA A 65 33.77 18.55 -0.57
CA ALA A 65 34.38 19.66 -1.30
C ALA A 65 34.03 19.66 -2.80
N ASN A 66 34.13 18.51 -3.46
CA ASN A 66 33.73 18.38 -4.86
C ASN A 66 32.22 18.58 -5.05
N ARG A 67 31.40 18.13 -4.10
CA ARG A 67 29.95 18.36 -4.08
C ARG A 67 29.60 19.84 -3.93
N LEU A 68 30.24 20.54 -2.98
CA LEU A 68 30.10 21.98 -2.79
C LEU A 68 30.49 22.75 -4.06
N TRP A 69 31.65 22.42 -4.63
CA TRP A 69 32.14 23.01 -5.88
C TRP A 69 31.14 22.88 -7.04
N GLN A 70 30.55 21.69 -7.22
CA GLN A 70 29.51 21.45 -8.22
C GLN A 70 28.29 22.34 -7.97
N LEU A 71 27.77 22.37 -6.74
CA LEU A 71 26.57 23.14 -6.38
C LEU A 71 26.75 24.64 -6.60
N LEU A 72 27.91 25.22 -6.25
CA LEU A 72 28.21 26.65 -6.47
C LEU A 72 28.17 27.05 -7.95
N HIS A 73 28.49 26.13 -8.87
CA HIS A 73 28.51 26.37 -10.31
C HIS A 73 27.20 25.99 -11.02
N THR A 74 26.43 25.04 -10.49
CA THR A 74 25.20 24.52 -11.12
C THR A 74 23.92 25.14 -10.57
N GLU A 75 23.89 25.51 -9.29
CA GLU A 75 22.73 26.15 -8.65
C GLU A 75 22.77 27.68 -8.87
N PRO A 76 21.61 28.37 -8.85
CA PRO A 76 21.58 29.84 -8.79
C PRO A 76 22.35 30.36 -7.58
N PHE A 77 22.10 29.77 -6.40
CA PHE A 77 22.85 29.89 -5.15
C PHE A 77 22.59 28.65 -4.28
N VAL A 78 23.42 28.43 -3.27
CA VAL A 78 23.29 27.35 -2.28
C VAL A 78 22.86 27.96 -0.94
N ALA A 79 21.72 27.51 -0.41
CA ALA A 79 21.22 27.90 0.91
C ALA A 79 21.74 26.94 2.01
N ALA A 80 22.11 27.48 3.16
CA ALA A 80 22.50 26.72 4.36
C ALA A 80 22.05 27.41 5.66
N LEU A 81 21.97 26.65 6.74
CA LEU A 81 21.67 27.17 8.09
C LEU A 81 22.76 26.74 9.08
N GLY A 82 23.00 27.57 10.10
CA GLY A 82 23.91 27.29 11.21
C GLY A 82 23.37 26.18 12.11
N ALA A 83 23.95 24.98 12.03
CA ALA A 83 23.62 23.84 12.87
C ALA A 83 24.48 23.81 14.12
N GLN A 84 23.83 23.61 15.27
CA GLN A 84 24.47 23.52 16.59
C GLN A 84 24.63 22.05 17.05
N THR A 85 23.79 21.13 16.56
CA THR A 85 23.84 19.71 16.88
C THR A 85 23.75 18.85 15.62
N GLY A 86 24.22 17.60 15.71
CA GLY A 86 24.10 16.64 14.60
C GLY A 86 22.65 16.45 14.15
N ASN A 87 21.70 16.36 15.09
CA ASN A 87 20.26 16.25 14.79
C ASN A 87 19.73 17.44 13.97
N GLN A 88 20.14 18.67 14.31
CA GLN A 88 19.76 19.85 13.51
C GLN A 88 20.25 19.75 12.07
N ALA A 89 21.47 19.25 11.84
CA ALA A 89 21.97 19.01 10.48
C ALA A 89 21.15 17.93 9.74
N VAL A 90 20.68 16.88 10.43
CA VAL A 90 19.78 15.86 9.82
C VAL A 90 18.47 16.48 9.36
N GLN A 91 17.80 17.25 10.22
CA GLN A 91 16.51 17.86 9.90
C GLN A 91 16.64 18.93 8.80
N MET A 92 17.74 19.68 8.77
CA MET A 92 18.07 20.60 7.67
C MET A 92 18.23 19.89 6.33
N VAL A 93 18.88 18.70 6.30
CA VAL A 93 19.01 17.90 5.07
C VAL A 93 17.69 17.24 4.67
N ARG A 94 16.89 16.73 5.63
CA ARG A 94 15.53 16.23 5.39
C ARG A 94 14.62 17.29 4.76
N ALA A 95 14.69 18.53 5.25
CA ALA A 95 14.00 19.69 4.68
C ALA A 95 14.58 20.20 3.33
N GLY A 96 15.51 19.45 2.72
CA GLY A 96 16.01 19.71 1.36
C GLY A 96 17.18 20.70 1.24
N LEU A 97 17.79 21.15 2.35
CA LEU A 97 18.97 22.03 2.26
C LEU A 97 20.19 21.28 1.70
N LYS A 98 20.79 21.88 0.66
CA LYS A 98 21.91 21.30 -0.10
C LYS A 98 23.29 21.56 0.53
N ALA A 99 23.36 22.19 1.70
CA ALA A 99 24.58 22.43 2.47
C ALA A 99 24.25 22.77 3.94
N ILE A 100 25.22 22.55 4.83
CA ILE A 100 25.14 22.88 6.27
C ILE A 100 26.24 23.87 6.63
N TYR A 101 25.94 24.85 7.49
CA TYR A 101 26.92 25.74 8.08
C TYR A 101 27.17 25.37 9.55
N LEU A 102 28.42 25.42 10.04
CA LEU A 102 28.74 25.29 11.47
C LEU A 102 29.34 26.60 11.96
N SER A 103 28.61 27.32 12.82
CA SER A 103 29.05 28.60 13.37
C SER A 103 29.92 28.42 14.62
N GLY A 104 31.07 29.07 14.65
CA GLY A 104 31.97 29.03 15.81
C GLY A 104 31.30 29.55 17.07
N TRP A 105 30.48 30.60 16.95
CA TRP A 105 29.76 31.17 18.08
C TRP A 105 28.67 30.25 18.63
N GLN A 106 27.89 29.57 17.78
CA GLN A 106 26.86 28.63 18.27
C GLN A 106 27.49 27.49 19.08
N VAL A 107 28.61 26.96 18.60
CA VAL A 107 29.35 25.86 19.26
C VAL A 107 30.02 26.37 20.55
N ALA A 108 30.58 27.58 20.56
CA ALA A 108 31.21 28.17 21.74
C ALA A 108 30.19 28.67 22.79
N ALA A 109 28.95 28.94 22.40
CA ALA A 109 27.88 29.37 23.33
C ALA A 109 27.27 28.20 24.12
N ASP A 110 27.01 27.06 23.47
CA ASP A 110 26.14 25.99 24.03
C ASP A 110 26.73 24.56 23.90
N ALA A 111 27.93 24.41 23.33
CA ALA A 111 28.65 23.13 23.23
C ALA A 111 30.11 23.21 23.78
N ASN A 112 30.42 24.26 24.54
CA ASN A 112 31.74 24.51 25.12
C ASN A 112 32.06 23.53 26.26
N THR A 113 33.18 22.81 26.14
CA THR A 113 33.64 21.85 27.17
C THR A 113 34.36 22.49 28.35
N ALA A 114 34.53 23.82 28.38
CA ALA A 114 35.14 24.53 29.52
C ALA A 114 34.19 24.66 30.73
N GLY A 115 32.88 24.46 30.55
CA GLY A 115 31.86 24.61 31.59
C GLY A 115 31.17 25.98 31.61
N ASP A 116 31.71 26.98 30.92
CA ASP A 116 31.19 28.36 30.89
C ASP A 116 30.62 28.76 29.52
N MET A 117 29.52 29.53 29.53
CA MET A 117 28.94 30.16 28.33
C MET A 117 29.67 31.47 27.94
N TYR A 118 30.97 31.40 27.60
CA TYR A 118 31.76 32.55 27.12
C TYR A 118 32.37 32.29 25.74
N PRO A 119 31.82 32.86 24.65
CA PRO A 119 32.13 32.42 23.28
C PRO A 119 33.36 33.08 22.60
N ASP A 120 34.09 33.99 23.26
CA ASP A 120 35.17 34.80 22.63
C ASP A 120 36.59 34.53 23.20
N GLN A 121 36.82 33.49 24.01
CA GLN A 121 38.14 33.26 24.66
C GLN A 121 39.22 32.54 23.81
N SER A 122 38.96 32.23 22.53
CA SER A 122 39.98 31.86 21.53
C SER A 122 40.92 30.68 21.87
N LEU A 123 40.49 29.74 22.71
CA LEU A 123 41.41 28.86 23.48
C LEU A 123 41.54 27.40 23.00
N ARG A 124 40.53 26.78 22.35
CA ARG A 124 40.58 25.36 21.89
C ARG A 124 39.74 25.10 20.64
N SER A 125 40.07 24.01 19.94
CA SER A 125 39.43 23.55 18.70
C SER A 125 37.99 23.06 18.87
N LEU A 126 37.15 23.27 17.85
CA LEU A 126 35.80 22.69 17.76
C LEU A 126 35.83 21.15 17.78
N ARG A 127 34.78 20.55 18.35
CA ARG A 127 34.53 19.10 18.38
C ARG A 127 34.41 18.50 16.97
N ALA A 128 35.02 17.33 16.76
CA ALA A 128 34.81 16.52 15.55
C ALA A 128 33.41 15.87 15.52
N ASP A 129 32.79 15.70 16.69
CA ASP A 129 31.52 15.01 16.96
C ASP A 129 30.37 15.43 16.02
N LEU A 130 30.31 16.73 15.66
CA LEU A 130 29.31 17.30 14.75
C LEU A 130 29.48 16.82 13.29
N MET A 131 30.72 16.56 12.88
CA MET A 131 31.06 16.01 11.56
C MET A 131 31.07 14.47 11.56
N GLU A 132 31.26 13.82 12.70
CA GLU A 132 31.09 12.35 12.83
C GLU A 132 29.61 11.93 12.88
N ALA A 133 28.72 12.78 13.38
CA ALA A 133 27.28 12.51 13.44
C ALA A 133 26.60 12.51 12.06
N THR A 134 27.09 13.31 11.11
CA THR A 134 26.46 13.49 9.79
C THR A 134 26.58 12.27 8.86
N PRO A 135 27.71 11.53 8.82
CA PRO A 135 27.78 10.22 8.16
C PRO A 135 26.72 9.23 8.69
N LYS A 136 26.63 9.05 10.02
CA LYS A 136 25.67 8.12 10.65
C LYS A 136 24.20 8.52 10.42
N ALA A 137 23.93 9.82 10.28
CA ALA A 137 22.61 10.31 9.90
C ALA A 137 22.19 9.92 8.46
N ASN A 138 23.15 9.80 7.53
CA ASN A 138 22.86 9.38 6.16
C ASN A 138 22.54 7.87 6.09
N ASP A 139 23.13 7.04 6.95
CA ASP A 139 22.81 5.60 7.02
C ASP A 139 21.35 5.35 7.44
N HIS A 140 20.77 6.21 8.28
CA HIS A 140 19.34 6.15 8.64
C HIS A 140 18.38 6.70 7.55
N LEU A 141 18.89 7.25 6.45
CA LEU A 141 18.11 7.78 5.31
C LEU A 141 18.28 6.91 4.03
N ALA A 142 18.55 5.62 4.22
CA ALA A 142 18.91 4.66 3.17
C ALA A 142 17.76 4.23 2.24
N GLN A 143 17.19 5.17 1.47
CA GLN A 143 16.31 4.87 0.33
C GLN A 143 16.76 5.49 -1.01
N HIS A 144 17.71 6.44 -1.00
CA HIS A 144 18.29 7.01 -2.22
C HIS A 144 19.83 7.00 -2.15
N ARG A 145 20.50 6.93 -3.31
CA ARG A 145 21.96 6.81 -3.44
C ARG A 145 22.69 7.88 -2.60
N LEU A 146 23.61 7.44 -1.75
CA LEU A 146 24.44 8.26 -0.84
C LEU A 146 24.99 9.54 -1.51
N VAL A 147 24.43 10.69 -1.14
CA VAL A 147 24.98 12.02 -1.45
C VAL A 147 25.34 12.71 -0.14
N LEU A 148 26.62 12.65 0.23
CA LEU A 148 27.18 13.43 1.33
C LEU A 148 26.96 14.93 1.05
N GLN A 149 26.13 15.57 1.87
CA GLN A 149 25.91 17.02 1.76
C GLN A 149 27.12 17.79 2.32
N PRO A 150 27.52 18.89 1.68
CA PRO A 150 28.70 19.64 2.08
C PRO A 150 28.49 20.43 3.38
N ILE A 151 29.52 20.42 4.22
CA ILE A 151 29.58 21.19 5.46
C ILE A 151 30.61 22.32 5.30
N VAL A 152 30.17 23.56 5.53
CA VAL A 152 31.04 24.74 5.65
C VAL A 152 31.14 25.13 7.12
N ALA A 153 32.28 24.90 7.75
CA ALA A 153 32.48 25.28 9.16
C ALA A 153 33.05 26.70 9.32
N ASP A 154 33.26 27.12 10.56
CA ASP A 154 33.82 28.41 10.94
C ASP A 154 34.94 28.20 11.96
N ALA A 155 36.10 28.80 11.72
CA ALA A 155 37.33 28.56 12.46
C ALA A 155 37.96 29.87 12.95
N GLU A 156 38.76 29.75 14.01
CA GLU A 156 39.49 30.86 14.57
C GLU A 156 40.83 31.06 13.88
N ALA A 157 41.27 32.32 13.73
CA ALA A 157 42.57 32.65 13.15
C ALA A 157 43.77 32.36 14.09
N GLY A 158 43.55 31.56 15.14
CA GLY A 158 44.57 30.95 16.00
C GLY A 158 45.37 31.94 16.85
N PHE A 159 45.17 31.88 18.17
CA PHE A 159 46.15 32.43 19.10
C PHE A 159 47.53 31.81 18.81
N GLY A 160 48.58 32.62 18.64
CA GLY A 160 49.91 32.15 18.19
C GLY A 160 50.14 32.12 16.67
N GLY A 161 49.16 32.45 15.83
CA GLY A 161 49.34 32.74 14.40
C GLY A 161 49.52 31.51 13.48
N ALA A 162 50.37 31.66 12.46
CA ALA A 162 50.38 30.81 11.27
C ALA A 162 50.48 29.29 11.50
N LEU A 163 51.16 28.83 12.56
CA LEU A 163 51.26 27.41 12.90
C LEU A 163 49.94 26.88 13.50
N ASN A 164 49.29 27.63 14.39
CA ASN A 164 48.00 27.23 14.95
C ASN A 164 46.92 27.22 13.85
N CYS A 165 46.95 28.20 12.95
CA CYS A 165 46.14 28.19 11.73
C CYS A 165 46.35 26.96 10.83
N PHE A 166 47.50 26.29 10.89
CA PHE A 166 47.81 25.08 10.11
C PHE A 166 47.30 23.79 10.81
N GLU A 167 47.39 23.70 12.14
CA GLU A 167 46.83 22.55 12.86
C GLU A 167 45.30 22.61 12.96
N VAL A 168 44.70 23.79 13.17
CA VAL A 168 43.23 23.98 13.12
C VAL A 168 42.68 23.61 11.74
N MET A 169 43.33 24.11 10.69
CA MET A 169 43.14 23.69 9.29
C MET A 169 43.13 22.17 9.16
N LYS A 170 44.22 21.50 9.54
CA LYS A 170 44.37 20.05 9.44
C LYS A 170 43.26 19.28 10.18
N GLY A 171 42.91 19.70 11.40
CA GLY A 171 41.84 19.09 12.19
C GLY A 171 40.47 19.12 11.50
N PHE A 172 40.11 20.22 10.83
CA PHE A 172 38.88 20.28 10.04
C PHE A 172 38.90 19.37 8.79
N ILE A 173 40.06 19.18 8.17
CA ILE A 173 40.23 18.26 7.03
C ILE A 173 40.07 16.80 7.50
N GLU A 174 40.69 16.48 8.63
CA GLU A 174 40.59 15.19 9.31
C GLU A 174 39.15 14.88 9.75
N ALA A 175 38.41 15.89 10.23
CA ALA A 175 36.99 15.77 10.58
C ALA A 175 36.03 15.70 9.37
N GLY A 176 36.47 16.00 8.15
CA GLY A 176 35.66 15.86 6.93
C GLY A 176 35.04 17.15 6.36
N ALA A 177 35.50 18.33 6.78
CA ALA A 177 34.96 19.62 6.32
C ALA A 177 35.04 19.78 4.78
N SER A 178 33.94 20.26 4.19
CA SER A 178 33.84 20.50 2.73
C SER A 178 34.31 21.89 2.33
N GLY A 179 34.09 22.84 3.23
CA GLY A 179 34.70 24.17 3.29
C GLY A 179 34.80 24.58 4.76
N VAL A 180 35.54 25.65 5.06
CA VAL A 180 35.59 26.25 6.41
C VAL A 180 35.87 27.74 6.26
N HIS A 181 35.57 28.54 7.25
CA HIS A 181 35.85 29.97 7.31
C HIS A 181 36.91 30.31 8.38
N PHE A 182 37.52 31.49 8.30
CA PHE A 182 38.46 32.11 9.26
C PHE A 182 38.14 33.60 9.24
N GLU A 183 38.55 34.37 10.24
CA GLU A 183 38.40 35.82 10.23
C GLU A 183 39.79 36.50 10.18
N ASP A 184 40.00 37.62 9.47
CA ASP A 184 41.28 38.38 9.56
C ASP A 184 41.34 39.25 10.83
N GLN A 185 40.53 38.88 11.81
CA GLN A 185 40.65 39.38 13.15
C GLN A 185 41.99 38.93 13.77
N LEU A 186 42.63 39.82 14.51
CA LEU A 186 43.81 39.50 15.30
C LEU A 186 43.40 38.45 16.35
N GLY A 187 43.96 37.24 16.30
CA GLY A 187 43.54 36.10 17.11
C GLY A 187 43.72 36.21 18.63
N SER A 188 44.18 37.35 19.15
CA SER A 188 44.19 37.70 20.58
C SER A 188 43.10 38.69 20.99
N GLU A 189 42.34 39.22 20.01
CA GLU A 189 41.34 40.28 20.14
C GLU A 189 40.11 39.96 19.25
N LYS A 190 39.86 38.67 18.98
CA LYS A 190 38.70 38.22 18.20
C LYS A 190 37.42 38.52 18.97
N LYS A 191 36.46 39.19 18.32
CA LYS A 191 35.14 39.52 18.87
C LYS A 191 34.06 39.13 17.85
N CYS A 192 32.99 38.46 18.30
CA CYS A 192 31.92 37.93 17.44
C CYS A 192 31.29 38.95 16.46
N GLY A 193 30.72 38.45 15.36
CA GLY A 193 29.93 39.15 14.33
C GLY A 193 29.27 40.47 14.76
N HIS A 194 28.44 40.42 15.80
CA HIS A 194 27.62 41.52 16.29
C HIS A 194 28.33 42.56 17.19
N MET A 195 29.59 42.33 17.60
CA MET A 195 30.31 43.20 18.54
C MET A 195 31.14 44.29 17.84
N GLY A 196 31.27 45.44 18.51
CA GLY A 196 32.19 46.52 18.11
C GLY A 196 33.61 46.30 18.66
N GLY A 197 34.59 47.01 18.09
CA GLY A 197 35.98 46.96 18.60
C GLY A 197 36.82 45.75 18.15
N LYS A 198 36.40 45.07 17.07
CA LYS A 198 37.18 44.01 16.41
C LYS A 198 38.49 44.53 15.83
N VAL A 199 39.58 43.78 16.00
CA VAL A 199 40.96 44.16 15.58
C VAL A 199 41.37 43.38 14.34
N LEU A 200 42.00 44.00 13.34
CA LEU A 200 42.46 43.43 12.06
C LEU A 200 43.94 43.07 12.07
N VAL A 201 44.32 41.99 11.36
CA VAL A 201 45.72 41.78 10.98
C VAL A 201 46.15 42.72 9.82
N PRO A 202 47.40 43.21 9.79
CA PRO A 202 47.93 43.97 8.65
C PRO A 202 47.87 43.18 7.35
N THR A 203 47.60 43.81 6.20
CA THR A 203 47.32 43.09 4.94
C THR A 203 48.53 42.25 4.51
N ARG A 204 49.73 42.82 4.60
CA ARG A 204 51.03 42.15 4.34
C ARG A 204 51.35 40.97 5.26
N ARG A 205 50.68 40.88 6.42
CA ARG A 205 50.71 39.71 7.31
C ARG A 205 49.65 38.68 6.89
N GLY A 206 48.45 39.12 6.53
CA GLY A 206 47.42 38.30 5.89
C GLY A 206 47.95 37.55 4.67
N ASP A 207 48.69 38.23 3.79
CA ASP A 207 49.38 37.61 2.64
C ASP A 207 50.27 36.44 3.06
N ARG A 208 51.26 36.68 3.93
CA ARG A 208 52.21 35.65 4.40
C ARG A 208 51.53 34.50 5.14
N GLU A 209 50.45 34.78 5.86
CA GLU A 209 49.66 33.75 6.52
C GLU A 209 48.80 32.96 5.53
N ALA A 210 48.28 33.56 4.45
CA ALA A 210 47.62 32.84 3.36
C ALA A 210 48.61 31.96 2.57
N GLU A 211 49.81 32.48 2.27
CA GLU A 211 50.90 31.79 1.57
C GLU A 211 51.38 30.55 2.35
N ARG A 212 51.71 30.71 3.65
CA ARG A 212 52.23 29.59 4.47
C ARG A 212 51.19 28.53 4.80
N ARG A 213 49.90 28.87 4.80
CA ARG A 213 48.81 27.89 4.97
C ARG A 213 48.66 26.95 3.75
N ALA A 214 49.27 27.22 2.59
CA ALA A 214 49.09 26.46 1.34
C ALA A 214 49.63 25.00 1.25
N PRO A 215 50.81 24.62 1.79
CA PRO A 215 51.56 23.43 1.30
C PRO A 215 50.95 22.04 1.44
N ARG A 216 49.94 21.84 2.31
CA ARG A 216 49.28 20.52 2.51
C ARG A 216 47.74 20.63 2.54
N ARG A 217 47.16 21.63 1.85
CA ARG A 217 45.71 21.85 1.87
C ARG A 217 44.92 20.84 1.02
N ARG A 218 43.99 20.14 1.67
CA ARG A 218 42.67 19.88 1.10
C ARG A 218 41.62 20.68 1.88
N HIS A 219 41.25 21.87 1.39
CA HIS A 219 40.13 22.71 1.87
C HIS A 219 40.48 23.65 3.07
N VAL A 220 39.47 24.36 3.63
CA VAL A 220 39.52 25.44 4.68
C VAL A 220 39.93 26.88 4.21
N LEU A 221 39.05 27.89 4.40
CA LEU A 221 39.03 29.29 3.87
C LEU A 221 38.94 30.39 4.98
N GLY A 222 38.86 31.71 4.65
CA GLY A 222 38.34 32.82 5.52
C GLY A 222 38.71 34.28 5.19
N VAL A 223 38.14 35.31 5.90
CA VAL A 223 38.41 36.80 5.89
C VAL A 223 37.49 37.67 6.88
N ALA A 224 37.75 38.95 7.29
CA ALA A 224 36.93 39.80 8.26
C ALA A 224 37.22 41.36 8.40
N ASP A 225 37.05 42.00 9.60
CA ASP A 225 36.91 43.46 9.94
C ASP A 225 37.32 43.78 11.43
N ARG A 226 37.72 44.98 12.01
CA ARG A 226 37.95 46.39 11.58
C ARG A 226 38.92 47.29 12.45
N CYS A 227 40.06 46.87 13.01
CA CYS A 227 41.02 47.82 13.65
C CYS A 227 42.48 47.42 13.46
N CYS A 228 43.23 48.10 12.61
CA CYS A 228 44.56 47.64 12.19
C CYS A 228 45.71 48.08 13.11
N ASP A 229 46.69 47.21 13.29
CA ASP A 229 48.09 47.64 13.47
C ASP A 229 48.70 48.04 12.11
N ILE A 230 49.80 48.80 12.12
CA ILE A 230 50.22 49.64 10.98
C ILE A 230 50.47 48.84 9.70
N ASP A 231 49.76 49.21 8.63
CA ASP A 231 50.03 48.80 7.26
C ASP A 231 50.71 49.97 6.52
N GLU A 232 52.04 49.88 6.36
CA GLU A 232 52.95 51.00 6.01
C GLU A 232 52.59 51.74 4.70
N GLN A 233 51.74 51.16 3.85
CA GLN A 233 51.43 51.66 2.51
C GLN A 233 50.10 52.43 2.38
N ARG A 234 49.27 52.54 3.45
CA ARG A 234 47.90 53.10 3.34
C ARG A 234 47.50 54.15 4.42
N PRO A 235 48.22 55.28 4.56
CA PRO A 235 47.89 56.32 5.54
C PRO A 235 46.59 57.12 5.24
N SER A 236 46.03 57.03 4.03
CA SER A 236 44.85 57.81 3.63
C SER A 236 43.54 57.37 4.30
N THR A 237 43.36 56.07 4.53
CA THR A 237 42.14 55.46 5.08
C THR A 237 42.05 55.49 6.62
N VAL A 238 43.17 55.74 7.30
CA VAL A 238 43.27 55.76 8.77
C VAL A 238 42.81 57.10 9.33
N ASP A 239 42.07 57.08 10.43
CA ASP A 239 41.64 58.27 11.17
C ASP A 239 42.56 58.53 12.36
N TYR A 240 43.65 59.26 12.09
CA TYR A 240 44.60 59.69 13.13
C TYR A 240 44.02 60.76 14.08
N ALA A 241 42.96 61.48 13.67
CA ALA A 241 42.34 62.52 14.49
C ALA A 241 41.41 61.92 15.55
N ALA A 242 40.79 60.78 15.26
CA ALA A 242 39.96 60.03 16.20
C ALA A 242 40.75 59.29 17.32
N GLY A 243 42.08 59.40 17.34
CA GLY A 243 42.95 58.74 18.33
C GLY A 243 42.94 57.21 18.28
N ARG A 244 43.68 56.58 19.20
CA ARG A 244 43.70 55.11 19.36
C ARG A 244 42.47 54.58 20.10
N THR A 245 42.14 53.30 19.93
CA THR A 245 41.12 52.60 20.74
C THR A 245 41.65 52.32 22.16
N ALA A 246 40.80 51.78 23.05
CA ALA A 246 41.22 51.39 24.40
C ALA A 246 42.27 50.26 24.36
N GLU A 247 42.14 49.37 23.37
CA GLU A 247 43.06 48.29 23.04
C GLU A 247 44.30 48.79 22.24
N GLY A 248 44.39 50.10 21.95
CA GLY A 248 45.56 50.75 21.38
C GLY A 248 45.60 50.85 19.84
N PHE A 249 44.60 50.38 19.09
CA PHE A 249 44.64 50.35 17.62
C PHE A 249 44.17 51.66 16.96
N PHE A 250 44.51 51.87 15.69
CA PHE A 250 44.02 53.02 14.92
C PHE A 250 42.66 52.73 14.27
N ARG A 251 41.77 53.74 14.28
CA ARG A 251 40.45 53.68 13.65
C ARG A 251 40.54 53.94 12.14
N LEU A 252 39.60 53.43 11.36
CA LEU A 252 39.43 53.78 9.93
C LEU A 252 38.39 54.90 9.76
N LYS A 253 38.62 55.82 8.82
CA LYS A 253 37.67 56.90 8.51
C LYS A 253 36.39 56.34 7.90
N GLU A 254 35.23 56.69 8.47
CA GLU A 254 33.91 56.18 8.08
C GLU A 254 33.64 56.31 6.56
N LYS A 255 33.94 57.47 5.97
CA LYS A 255 33.77 57.72 4.52
C LYS A 255 34.63 56.85 3.59
N THR A 256 35.75 56.31 4.07
CA THR A 256 36.61 55.38 3.31
C THR A 256 36.49 53.93 3.78
N ALA A 257 35.69 53.68 4.81
CA ALA A 257 35.57 52.38 5.48
C ALA A 257 35.17 51.27 4.49
N LYS A 258 34.22 51.54 3.58
CA LYS A 258 33.80 50.63 2.52
C LYS A 258 34.94 50.24 1.58
N GLN A 259 35.70 51.24 1.11
CA GLN A 259 36.77 51.05 0.13
C GLN A 259 38.03 50.43 0.75
N ALA A 260 38.26 50.58 2.06
CA ALA A 260 39.29 49.83 2.76
C ALA A 260 38.97 48.32 2.81
N CYS A 261 37.69 47.95 2.94
CA CYS A 261 37.23 46.56 2.85
C CYS A 261 37.41 46.04 1.41
N ILE A 262 36.69 46.64 0.45
CA ILE A 262 37.18 46.97 -0.92
C ILE A 262 38.56 46.40 -1.27
N ASP A 263 39.58 47.21 -0.99
CA ASP A 263 40.94 47.01 -1.42
C ASP A 263 41.70 45.91 -0.68
N ARG A 264 41.45 45.67 0.63
CA ARG A 264 42.00 44.50 1.33
C ARG A 264 41.54 43.20 0.67
N ALA A 265 40.28 43.21 0.28
CA ALA A 265 39.59 42.05 -0.21
C ALA A 265 39.93 41.80 -1.70
N ILE A 266 40.23 42.85 -2.47
CA ILE A 266 40.96 42.78 -3.75
C ILE A 266 42.43 42.37 -3.57
N ALA A 267 43.12 42.77 -2.49
CA ALA A 267 44.49 42.34 -2.23
C ALA A 267 44.58 40.84 -1.93
N TYR A 268 43.58 40.29 -1.22
CA TYR A 268 43.44 38.85 -1.05
C TYR A 268 43.05 38.16 -2.38
N ALA A 269 42.36 38.83 -3.32
CA ALA A 269 41.79 38.33 -4.60
C ALA A 269 42.69 37.53 -5.60
N PRO A 270 44.01 37.33 -5.38
CA PRO A 270 44.78 36.30 -6.07
C PRO A 270 44.84 34.92 -5.40
N TYR A 271 44.56 34.75 -4.10
CA TYR A 271 44.95 33.52 -3.39
C TYR A 271 43.99 32.32 -3.37
N THR A 272 42.69 32.42 -3.71
CA THR A 272 41.79 31.28 -4.07
C THR A 272 40.34 31.73 -4.52
N ASP A 273 39.26 30.91 -4.39
CA ASP A 273 37.85 31.04 -4.89
C ASP A 273 36.66 31.92 -4.26
N LEU A 274 36.08 31.69 -3.05
CA LEU A 274 34.67 32.02 -2.64
C LEU A 274 34.40 33.11 -1.53
N ILE A 275 34.05 34.34 -1.92
CA ILE A 275 34.21 35.62 -1.19
C ILE A 275 33.09 35.98 -0.17
N TRP A 276 33.28 35.81 1.15
CA TRP A 276 32.22 36.13 2.15
C TRP A 276 32.14 37.62 2.53
N MET A 277 31.03 38.26 2.15
CA MET A 277 30.57 39.59 2.60
C MET A 277 29.40 39.52 3.61
N GLU A 278 29.45 40.34 4.67
CA GLU A 278 28.33 40.61 5.59
C GLU A 278 28.21 42.14 5.77
N THR A 279 27.01 42.70 5.62
CA THR A 279 26.77 44.15 5.72
C THR A 279 25.89 44.50 6.91
N SER A 280 26.08 45.68 7.51
CA SER A 280 25.29 46.15 8.67
C SER A 280 23.87 46.63 8.33
N HIS A 281 23.40 46.42 7.11
CA HIS A 281 22.02 46.50 6.61
C HIS A 281 21.94 45.67 5.31
N PRO A 282 20.78 45.13 4.90
CA PRO A 282 20.66 44.42 3.62
C PRO A 282 21.00 45.33 2.42
N GLY A 283 21.96 44.95 1.57
CA GLY A 283 22.35 45.78 0.42
C GLY A 283 23.38 45.13 -0.53
N PRO A 284 23.36 45.48 -1.84
CA PRO A 284 24.12 44.76 -2.85
C PRO A 284 25.62 45.12 -2.92
N GLY A 285 26.46 44.09 -3.00
CA GLY A 285 27.85 44.18 -3.46
C GLY A 285 27.99 43.85 -4.95
N ARG A 286 29.14 44.16 -5.55
CA ARG A 286 29.54 43.70 -6.90
C ARG A 286 31.04 43.42 -6.96
N GLY A 287 31.43 42.43 -7.74
CA GLY A 287 32.81 42.09 -8.09
C GLY A 287 32.84 40.99 -9.16
N THR A 288 34.03 40.55 -9.57
CA THR A 288 34.25 39.68 -10.74
C THR A 288 34.52 38.20 -10.40
N GLN A 289 34.07 37.75 -9.23
CA GLN A 289 34.35 36.41 -8.68
C GLN A 289 33.14 35.93 -7.85
N MET A 290 33.08 34.66 -7.43
CA MET A 290 31.95 34.12 -6.66
C MET A 290 31.94 34.64 -5.22
N PHE A 291 30.78 35.06 -4.73
CA PHE A 291 30.60 35.56 -3.37
C PHE A 291 29.84 34.57 -2.46
N ALA A 292 30.04 34.71 -1.16
CA ALA A 292 29.21 34.17 -0.08
C ALA A 292 28.57 35.32 0.73
N TYR A 293 27.41 35.07 1.34
CA TYR A 293 26.68 36.08 2.11
C TYR A 293 26.07 35.51 3.39
N ASN A 294 26.33 36.15 4.53
CA ASN A 294 25.65 35.83 5.78
C ASN A 294 24.38 36.69 5.92
N CYS A 295 23.22 36.05 5.84
CA CYS A 295 21.90 36.59 6.17
C CYS A 295 21.72 36.70 7.71
N SER A 296 22.62 37.46 8.33
CA SER A 296 22.83 37.56 9.79
C SER A 296 21.56 37.99 10.56
N PRO A 297 21.32 37.48 11.78
CA PRO A 297 20.15 37.83 12.61
C PRO A 297 20.23 39.19 13.29
N SER A 298 21.30 39.97 13.06
CA SER A 298 21.43 41.36 13.52
C SER A 298 20.41 42.31 12.87
N PHE A 299 19.64 41.85 11.89
CA PHE A 299 18.48 42.55 11.35
C PHE A 299 17.19 42.07 11.98
N ASN A 300 16.45 43.00 12.58
CA ASN A 300 15.00 42.90 12.58
C ASN A 300 14.56 43.08 11.11
N TRP A 301 14.53 41.99 10.35
CA TRP A 301 14.29 42.02 8.89
C TRP A 301 13.01 42.78 8.54
N LYS A 302 11.95 42.63 9.35
CA LYS A 302 10.66 43.33 9.23
C LYS A 302 10.73 44.85 9.48
N ALA A 303 11.78 45.35 10.14
CA ALA A 303 12.03 46.79 10.32
C ALA A 303 12.81 47.43 9.16
N HIS A 304 13.37 46.63 8.24
CA HIS A 304 14.21 47.12 7.13
C HIS A 304 13.72 46.69 5.74
N LEU A 305 12.93 45.63 5.61
CA LEU A 305 12.40 45.09 4.36
C LEU A 305 10.92 44.69 4.51
N ARG A 306 10.15 44.74 3.41
CA ARG A 306 8.76 44.25 3.36
C ARG A 306 8.76 42.74 3.10
N ALA A 307 7.66 42.06 3.41
CA ALA A 307 7.52 40.61 3.19
C ALA A 307 7.90 40.17 1.75
N SER A 308 7.30 40.83 0.76
CA SER A 308 7.58 40.58 -0.67
C SER A 308 9.02 40.83 -1.13
N ASP A 309 9.82 41.55 -0.34
CA ASP A 309 11.24 41.81 -0.61
C ASP A 309 12.10 40.73 0.07
N MET A 310 11.78 40.37 1.32
CA MET A 310 12.42 39.27 2.05
C MET A 310 12.29 37.93 1.30
N GLU A 311 11.11 37.64 0.74
CA GLU A 311 10.83 36.45 -0.08
C GLU A 311 11.72 36.32 -1.32
N LYS A 312 12.27 37.43 -1.84
CA LYS A 312 13.06 37.50 -3.07
C LYS A 312 14.55 37.70 -2.83
N PHE A 313 14.91 38.28 -1.67
CA PHE A 313 16.26 38.72 -1.31
C PHE A 313 17.37 37.72 -1.67
N GLN A 314 17.23 36.43 -1.30
CA GLN A 314 18.24 35.42 -1.62
C GLN A 314 18.36 35.09 -3.12
N ARG A 315 17.23 35.11 -3.86
CA ARG A 315 17.23 34.93 -5.33
C ARG A 315 17.89 36.12 -6.03
N GLU A 316 17.63 37.33 -5.53
CA GLU A 316 18.24 38.57 -6.04
C GLU A 316 19.75 38.61 -5.76
N LEU A 317 20.20 38.23 -4.55
CA LEU A 317 21.62 38.04 -4.25
C LEU A 317 22.26 36.95 -5.15
N GLY A 318 21.56 35.84 -5.39
CA GLY A 318 22.03 34.79 -6.30
C GLY A 318 22.28 35.30 -7.72
N ALA A 319 21.36 36.13 -8.24
CA ALA A 319 21.50 36.81 -9.53
C ALA A 319 22.65 37.84 -9.57
N MET A 320 23.13 38.33 -8.41
CA MET A 320 24.28 39.23 -8.29
C MET A 320 25.62 38.50 -8.08
N GLY A 321 25.63 37.15 -8.03
CA GLY A 321 26.85 36.34 -7.89
C GLY A 321 27.14 35.82 -6.48
N PHE A 322 26.22 35.99 -5.52
CA PHE A 322 26.32 35.41 -4.18
C PHE A 322 25.88 33.93 -4.22
N LYS A 323 26.85 33.04 -4.47
CA LYS A 323 26.68 31.60 -4.68
C LYS A 323 26.50 30.78 -3.42
N TYR A 324 26.96 31.25 -2.25
CA TYR A 324 26.71 30.59 -0.97
C TYR A 324 26.00 31.56 -0.01
N GLN A 325 24.84 31.18 0.53
CA GLN A 325 24.03 32.08 1.35
C GLN A 325 23.53 31.35 2.59
N PHE A 326 23.81 31.90 3.77
CA PHE A 326 23.62 31.18 5.03
C PHE A 326 23.20 32.08 6.20
N ILE A 327 22.66 31.50 7.27
CA ILE A 327 22.29 32.21 8.51
C ILE A 327 23.08 31.61 9.67
N THR A 328 23.98 32.38 10.28
CA THR A 328 24.95 31.88 11.28
C THR A 328 24.38 31.39 12.60
N LEU A 329 23.22 31.88 13.08
CA LEU A 329 22.67 31.50 14.41
C LEU A 329 21.33 30.74 14.36
N ALA A 330 20.93 30.26 13.17
CA ALA A 330 19.59 29.70 12.95
C ALA A 330 19.22 28.57 13.93
N GLY A 331 20.10 27.58 14.10
CA GLY A 331 19.89 26.46 15.02
C GLY A 331 19.85 26.85 16.50
N PHE A 332 20.54 27.93 16.91
CA PHE A 332 20.52 28.43 18.29
C PHE A 332 19.18 29.11 18.56
N HIS A 333 18.75 30.03 17.69
CA HIS A 333 17.43 30.65 17.80
C HIS A 333 16.28 29.64 17.75
N ALA A 334 16.37 28.63 16.88
CA ALA A 334 15.38 27.55 16.81
C ALA A 334 15.31 26.72 18.09
N ASN A 335 16.46 26.33 18.66
CA ASN A 335 16.54 25.56 19.91
C ASN A 335 15.99 26.37 21.08
N SER A 336 16.49 27.59 21.29
CA SER A 336 16.05 28.46 22.40
C SER A 336 14.57 28.82 22.31
N PHE A 337 14.01 29.02 21.11
CA PHE A 337 12.59 29.32 20.95
C PHE A 337 11.69 28.09 21.14
N SER A 338 12.05 26.93 20.58
CA SER A 338 11.23 25.72 20.69
C SER A 338 11.13 25.23 22.14
N ILE A 339 12.24 25.20 22.89
CA ILE A 339 12.20 24.83 24.30
C ILE A 339 11.48 25.87 25.16
N TYR A 340 11.56 27.17 24.81
CA TYR A 340 10.83 28.22 25.50
C TYR A 340 9.31 28.14 25.27
N ASP A 341 8.84 27.96 24.02
CA ASP A 341 7.41 27.83 23.75
C ASP A 341 6.84 26.53 24.35
N LEU A 342 7.58 25.41 24.27
CA LEU A 342 7.20 24.17 24.96
C LEU A 342 7.14 24.38 26.47
N ALA A 343 8.17 24.93 27.11
CA ALA A 343 8.17 25.14 28.56
C ALA A 343 7.06 26.11 29.01
N ARG A 344 6.78 27.15 28.22
CA ARG A 344 5.68 28.09 28.45
C ARG A 344 4.32 27.40 28.37
N LYS A 345 4.05 26.67 27.28
CA LYS A 345 2.78 25.93 27.11
C LYS A 345 2.63 24.79 28.12
N TYR A 346 3.71 24.07 28.44
CA TYR A 346 3.70 22.95 29.38
C TYR A 346 3.48 23.40 30.83
N LYS A 347 3.97 24.58 31.20
CA LYS A 347 3.62 25.23 32.47
C LYS A 347 2.11 25.51 32.56
N ASP A 348 1.49 25.96 31.46
CA ASP A 348 0.10 26.41 31.45
C ASP A 348 -0.91 25.26 31.14
N HIS A 349 -0.48 24.16 30.50
CA HIS A 349 -1.34 23.06 30.01
C HIS A 349 -0.81 21.63 30.28
N GLY A 350 0.36 21.45 30.89
CA GLY A 350 0.96 20.14 31.19
C GLY A 350 1.14 19.26 29.96
N MET A 351 0.86 17.96 30.10
CA MET A 351 1.04 16.94 29.06
C MET A 351 0.35 17.27 27.72
N ALA A 352 -0.74 18.04 27.72
CA ALA A 352 -1.41 18.46 26.49
C ALA A 352 -0.50 19.31 25.57
N ALA A 353 0.40 20.12 26.14
CA ALA A 353 1.37 20.89 25.38
C ALA A 353 2.50 20.03 24.79
N TYR A 354 2.84 18.92 25.46
CA TYR A 354 3.80 17.95 24.92
C TYR A 354 3.17 17.13 23.79
N SER A 355 1.92 16.70 23.96
CA SER A 355 1.14 16.05 22.90
C SER A 355 0.94 16.97 21.68
N GLU A 356 0.64 18.26 21.87
CA GLU A 356 0.57 19.24 20.75
C GLU A 356 1.89 19.33 19.96
N LEU A 357 3.04 19.18 20.62
CA LEU A 357 4.33 19.12 19.94
C LEU A 357 4.47 17.82 19.14
N GLN A 358 4.18 16.66 19.76
CA GLN A 358 4.28 15.36 19.09
C GLN A 358 3.38 15.26 17.85
N GLU A 359 2.11 15.67 17.95
CA GLU A 359 1.19 15.70 16.80
C GLU A 359 1.68 16.60 15.66
N ARG A 360 2.36 17.70 15.99
CA ARG A 360 2.97 18.60 15.00
C ARG A 360 4.26 18.05 14.41
N GLU A 361 5.03 17.26 15.15
CA GLU A 361 6.17 16.51 14.63
C GLU A 361 5.70 15.42 13.66
N PHE A 362 4.69 14.61 14.04
CA PHE A 362 4.09 13.59 13.18
C PHE A 362 3.49 14.19 11.89
N ALA A 363 2.76 15.30 12.00
CA ALA A 363 2.25 16.02 10.83
C ALA A 363 3.36 16.49 9.87
N SER A 364 4.52 16.91 10.42
CA SER A 364 5.65 17.43 9.64
C SER A 364 6.49 16.33 8.95
N GLU A 365 6.69 15.18 9.61
CA GLU A 365 7.40 14.05 8.98
C GLU A 365 6.62 13.48 7.76
N ASN A 366 5.29 13.53 7.83
CA ASN A 366 4.39 13.08 6.76
C ASN A 366 4.51 13.95 5.49
N GLU A 367 4.63 15.28 5.59
CA GLU A 367 4.81 16.18 4.43
C GLU A 367 6.12 15.91 3.66
N THR A 368 7.14 15.37 4.34
CA THR A 368 8.49 15.20 3.77
C THR A 368 8.68 13.83 3.11
N THR A 369 7.80 12.86 3.35
CA THR A 369 8.01 11.46 2.94
C THR A 369 6.83 10.79 2.24
N MET A 370 5.61 11.34 2.30
CA MET A 370 4.46 10.76 1.61
C MET A 370 4.24 11.38 0.23
N GLY A 371 4.23 10.53 -0.81
CA GLY A 371 3.53 10.86 -2.04
C GLY A 371 2.03 10.93 -1.73
N SER A 372 1.41 12.10 -1.91
CA SER A 372 -0.02 12.28 -1.66
C SER A 372 -0.85 11.34 -2.53
N THR A 373 -1.85 10.70 -1.91
CA THR A 373 -2.84 9.84 -2.58
C THR A 373 -3.42 10.55 -3.81
N PRO A 374 -3.11 10.12 -5.05
CA PRO A 374 -3.20 10.97 -6.24
C PRO A 374 -4.58 11.55 -6.56
N GLN A 375 -5.66 10.84 -6.19
CA GLN A 375 -7.04 11.18 -6.54
C GLN A 375 -7.96 11.24 -5.30
N ILE A 376 -7.42 11.45 -4.11
CA ILE A 376 -8.17 11.36 -2.84
C ILE A 376 -9.37 12.33 -2.74
N GLU A 377 -9.33 13.46 -3.44
CA GLU A 377 -10.49 14.37 -3.48
C GLU A 377 -11.68 13.80 -4.28
N ASN A 378 -11.49 12.81 -5.16
CA ASN A 378 -12.62 12.06 -5.74
C ASN A 378 -13.42 11.38 -4.62
N LEU A 379 -12.73 10.64 -3.76
CA LEU A 379 -13.32 9.92 -2.63
C LEU A 379 -14.04 10.90 -1.68
N PHE A 380 -13.42 12.04 -1.37
CA PHE A 380 -14.03 13.07 -0.51
C PHE A 380 -15.11 13.95 -1.16
N ASN A 381 -15.32 13.83 -2.47
CA ASN A 381 -16.43 14.46 -3.19
C ASN A 381 -17.63 13.49 -3.32
N ILE A 382 -17.37 12.18 -3.30
CA ILE A 382 -18.38 11.13 -3.17
C ILE A 382 -18.86 11.04 -1.71
N ASP A 383 -17.94 11.07 -0.75
CA ASP A 383 -18.21 10.93 0.68
C ASP A 383 -17.39 11.93 1.52
N GLY A 384 -18.04 13.02 1.92
CA GLY A 384 -17.44 14.05 2.76
C GLY A 384 -17.12 13.60 4.19
N TYR A 385 -17.72 12.52 4.70
CA TYR A 385 -17.48 12.02 6.06
C TYR A 385 -16.11 11.37 6.23
N LEU A 386 -15.41 11.07 5.13
CA LEU A 386 -14.03 10.58 5.14
C LEU A 386 -12.99 11.71 5.34
N ARG A 387 -13.37 13.00 5.19
CA ARG A 387 -12.43 14.13 5.29
C ARG A 387 -11.70 14.26 6.64
N PRO A 388 -12.29 13.99 7.81
CA PRO A 388 -11.55 13.92 9.08
C PRO A 388 -10.46 12.84 9.09
N HIS A 389 -10.71 11.70 8.44
CA HIS A 389 -9.79 10.57 8.36
C HIS A 389 -8.75 10.70 7.23
N ARG A 390 -8.61 11.89 6.61
CA ARG A 390 -7.68 12.15 5.49
C ARG A 390 -6.23 11.79 5.81
N GLN A 391 -5.77 12.02 7.04
CA GLN A 391 -4.41 11.66 7.45
C GLN A 391 -4.21 10.14 7.44
N GLU A 392 -5.20 9.38 7.94
CA GLU A 392 -5.16 7.92 8.00
C GLU A 392 -5.22 7.28 6.61
N ILE A 393 -6.08 7.79 5.73
CA ILE A 393 -6.18 7.31 4.33
C ILE A 393 -4.86 7.56 3.57
N VAL A 394 -4.24 8.74 3.74
CA VAL A 394 -2.93 9.05 3.16
C VAL A 394 -1.82 8.17 3.76
N ARG A 395 -1.86 7.89 5.06
CA ARG A 395 -0.91 6.99 5.75
C ARG A 395 -0.97 5.55 5.21
N ARG A 396 -2.18 4.99 5.07
CA ARG A 396 -2.41 3.66 4.48
C ARG A 396 -1.93 3.59 3.02
N TYR A 397 -2.23 4.61 2.22
CA TYR A 397 -1.71 4.72 0.86
C TYR A 397 -0.17 4.83 0.81
N GLY A 398 0.44 5.52 1.79
CA GLY A 398 1.89 5.59 1.98
C GLY A 398 2.52 4.22 2.31
N GLN A 399 1.87 3.41 3.16
CA GLN A 399 2.31 2.04 3.45
C GLN A 399 2.26 1.15 2.21
N PHE A 400 1.14 1.15 1.48
CA PHE A 400 1.01 0.46 0.19
C PHE A 400 2.11 0.90 -0.80
N SER A 401 2.29 2.22 -0.98
CA SER A 401 3.29 2.78 -1.90
C SER A 401 4.71 2.37 -1.52
N LYS A 402 5.03 2.35 -0.23
CA LYS A 402 6.33 1.90 0.30
C LYS A 402 6.56 0.42 0.03
N ALA A 403 5.55 -0.43 0.23
CA ALA A 403 5.65 -1.86 -0.04
C ALA A 403 5.79 -2.15 -1.55
N LEU A 404 5.00 -1.48 -2.40
CA LEU A 404 5.09 -1.61 -3.85
C LEU A 404 6.45 -1.15 -4.38
N ASN A 405 6.94 0.03 -3.97
CA ASN A 405 8.26 0.53 -4.37
C ASN A 405 9.39 -0.41 -3.92
N ARG A 406 9.26 -1.04 -2.74
CA ARG A 406 10.20 -2.07 -2.29
C ARG A 406 10.21 -3.28 -3.22
N ILE A 407 9.03 -3.76 -3.61
CA ILE A 407 8.91 -4.88 -4.56
C ILE A 407 9.52 -4.51 -5.92
N GLU A 408 9.22 -3.33 -6.44
CA GLU A 408 9.67 -2.86 -7.76
C GLU A 408 11.16 -2.48 -7.84
N HIS A 409 11.83 -2.20 -6.71
CA HIS A 409 13.22 -1.70 -6.70
C HIS A 409 14.22 -2.54 -5.89
N GLU A 410 13.79 -3.27 -4.86
CA GLU A 410 14.66 -4.13 -4.03
C GLU A 410 14.47 -5.63 -4.31
N LEU A 411 13.26 -6.07 -4.69
CA LEU A 411 12.86 -7.48 -4.69
C LEU A 411 12.63 -8.10 -6.08
N GLY A 412 13.17 -7.47 -7.13
CA GLY A 412 13.20 -8.01 -8.49
C GLY A 412 12.04 -7.63 -9.42
N GLY A 413 11.20 -6.67 -9.03
CA GLY A 413 10.03 -6.27 -9.82
C GLY A 413 8.78 -7.07 -9.47
N LEU A 414 7.61 -6.43 -9.54
CA LEU A 414 6.32 -7.05 -9.19
C LEU A 414 6.02 -8.29 -10.04
N ASP A 415 6.47 -8.32 -11.30
CA ASP A 415 6.28 -9.45 -12.20
C ASP A 415 7.10 -10.68 -11.80
N GLY A 416 8.35 -10.49 -11.37
CA GLY A 416 9.18 -11.58 -10.83
C GLY A 416 8.73 -12.01 -9.43
N PHE A 417 8.46 -11.04 -8.55
CA PHE A 417 8.04 -11.28 -7.17
C PHE A 417 6.78 -12.15 -7.07
N THR A 418 5.83 -12.00 -8.00
CA THR A 418 4.58 -12.78 -8.04
C THR A 418 4.68 -14.10 -8.82
N LYS A 419 5.87 -14.49 -9.28
CA LYS A 419 6.15 -15.79 -9.91
C LYS A 419 6.91 -16.73 -8.97
N GLY A 420 6.67 -16.64 -7.66
CA GLY A 420 7.33 -17.49 -6.65
C GLY A 420 7.18 -18.99 -6.90
N TYR A 421 6.06 -19.43 -7.48
CA TYR A 421 5.84 -20.83 -7.89
C TYR A 421 6.68 -21.27 -9.13
N LYS A 422 7.48 -20.36 -9.70
CA LYS A 422 8.53 -20.65 -10.70
C LYS A 422 9.93 -20.56 -10.09
N GLU A 423 10.04 -20.36 -8.77
CA GLU A 423 11.27 -20.35 -7.98
C GLU A 423 11.28 -21.36 -6.82
N TYR A 424 10.11 -21.73 -6.28
CA TYR A 424 9.89 -22.58 -5.11
C TYR A 424 9.09 -23.85 -5.43
N GLY A 425 9.03 -24.79 -4.49
CA GLY A 425 8.43 -26.11 -4.70
C GLY A 425 9.40 -27.04 -5.43
N LEU A 426 8.87 -27.97 -6.23
CA LEU A 426 9.64 -28.93 -7.01
C LEU A 426 9.49 -28.64 -8.51
N LEU A 427 10.53 -28.12 -9.14
CA LEU A 427 10.49 -27.54 -10.48
C LEU A 427 11.32 -28.35 -11.47
N VAL A 428 10.62 -29.09 -12.33
CA VAL A 428 11.24 -29.86 -13.42
C VAL A 428 11.76 -28.91 -14.51
N GLN A 429 13.03 -29.03 -14.83
CA GLN A 429 13.72 -28.22 -15.82
C GLN A 429 13.66 -28.86 -17.21
N ASN A 430 14.05 -28.10 -18.24
CA ASN A 430 14.05 -28.54 -19.65
C ASN A 430 15.01 -29.73 -19.94
N ASP A 431 15.95 -30.03 -19.03
CA ASP A 431 16.88 -31.16 -19.11
C ASP A 431 16.45 -32.35 -18.22
N ASN A 432 15.21 -32.34 -17.73
CA ASN A 432 14.64 -33.28 -16.75
C ASN A 432 15.34 -33.32 -15.38
N SER A 433 16.24 -32.39 -15.07
CA SER A 433 16.64 -32.15 -13.67
C SER A 433 15.47 -31.56 -12.87
N ILE A 434 15.51 -31.69 -11.54
CA ILE A 434 14.53 -31.10 -10.63
C ILE A 434 15.25 -30.12 -9.72
N VAL A 435 14.85 -28.85 -9.76
CA VAL A 435 15.26 -27.84 -8.77
C VAL A 435 14.18 -27.79 -7.71
N CYS A 436 14.53 -28.17 -6.48
CA CYS A 436 13.65 -28.10 -5.32
C CYS A 436 14.08 -26.93 -4.45
N ARG A 437 13.18 -26.00 -4.11
CA ARG A 437 13.52 -24.84 -3.27
C ARG A 437 12.39 -24.51 -2.29
N GLU A 438 12.78 -24.19 -1.06
CA GLU A 438 11.87 -23.95 0.06
C GLU A 438 12.31 -22.76 0.94
N TRP A 439 11.38 -22.22 1.74
CA TRP A 439 11.66 -21.20 2.75
C TRP A 439 11.27 -21.72 4.14
N ALA A 440 12.27 -21.99 4.98
CA ALA A 440 12.11 -22.64 6.29
C ALA A 440 13.07 -22.00 7.31
N PRO A 441 12.87 -20.72 7.69
CA PRO A 441 13.86 -19.94 8.43
C PRO A 441 14.27 -20.55 9.78
N GLY A 442 13.33 -21.19 10.49
CA GLY A 442 13.57 -21.87 11.77
C GLY A 442 14.10 -23.31 11.66
N ALA A 443 14.12 -23.92 10.47
CA ALA A 443 14.64 -25.27 10.30
C ALA A 443 16.17 -25.31 10.43
N GLU A 444 16.71 -26.42 10.91
CA GLU A 444 18.15 -26.73 10.95
C GLU A 444 18.59 -27.32 9.61
N SER A 445 17.84 -28.31 9.11
CA SER A 445 18.05 -28.99 7.82
C SER A 445 16.73 -29.48 7.23
N LEU A 446 16.68 -29.57 5.89
CA LEU A 446 15.60 -30.20 5.13
C LEU A 446 16.16 -31.35 4.29
N ALA A 447 15.38 -32.41 4.06
CA ALA A 447 15.69 -33.44 3.06
C ALA A 447 14.44 -33.88 2.30
N LEU A 448 14.54 -34.13 0.99
CA LEU A 448 13.42 -34.66 0.21
C LEU A 448 13.34 -36.18 0.38
N ILE A 449 12.16 -36.70 0.66
CA ILE A 449 11.91 -38.14 0.82
C ILE A 449 10.69 -38.59 0.04
N GLY A 450 10.67 -39.85 -0.35
CA GLY A 450 9.52 -40.48 -1.00
C GLY A 450 9.89 -41.79 -1.66
N ASP A 451 8.98 -42.30 -2.48
CA ASP A 451 9.14 -43.61 -3.12
C ASP A 451 10.41 -43.71 -3.97
N PHE A 452 10.77 -42.61 -4.64
CA PHE A 452 11.94 -42.50 -5.52
C PHE A 452 13.29 -42.74 -4.82
N ASN A 453 13.36 -42.53 -3.50
CA ASN A 453 14.58 -42.74 -2.71
C ASN A 453 14.40 -43.71 -1.54
N GLY A 454 13.32 -44.51 -1.54
CA GLY A 454 13.01 -45.44 -0.46
C GLY A 454 12.79 -44.74 0.88
N TRP A 455 12.26 -43.52 0.85
CA TRP A 455 12.01 -42.64 2.02
C TRP A 455 13.28 -42.29 2.83
N ASN A 456 14.45 -42.31 2.18
CA ASN A 456 15.76 -42.09 2.82
C ASN A 456 16.08 -40.60 3.06
N ARG A 457 15.97 -40.17 4.33
CA ARG A 457 16.22 -38.79 4.80
C ARG A 457 17.67 -38.29 4.66
N GLU A 458 18.66 -39.15 4.46
CA GLU A 458 20.08 -38.76 4.32
C GLU A 458 20.49 -38.56 2.86
N SER A 459 19.73 -39.12 1.92
CA SER A 459 20.12 -39.23 0.51
C SER A 459 19.97 -37.95 -0.32
N HIS A 460 19.02 -37.07 0.06
CA HIS A 460 18.60 -35.90 -0.72
C HIS A 460 18.44 -34.66 0.17
N VAL A 461 19.50 -34.30 0.89
CA VAL A 461 19.53 -33.16 1.83
C VAL A 461 19.64 -31.84 1.05
N TYR A 462 18.82 -30.85 1.43
CA TYR A 462 18.88 -29.50 0.86
C TYR A 462 20.06 -28.71 1.43
N LYS A 463 20.75 -27.97 0.56
CA LYS A 463 21.71 -26.94 0.94
C LYS A 463 20.97 -25.72 1.50
N ARG A 464 21.30 -25.30 2.72
CA ARG A 464 20.82 -24.02 3.27
C ARG A 464 21.45 -22.85 2.52
N LEU A 465 20.64 -21.83 2.24
CA LEU A 465 20.99 -20.56 1.61
C LEU A 465 20.69 -19.39 2.57
N ASP A 466 21.01 -18.17 2.13
CA ASP A 466 20.68 -16.94 2.86
C ASP A 466 19.17 -16.76 3.07
N TYR A 467 18.80 -15.91 4.03
CA TYR A 467 17.42 -15.54 4.37
C TYR A 467 16.50 -16.73 4.75
N GLY A 468 17.07 -17.86 5.17
CA GLY A 468 16.31 -19.04 5.58
C GLY A 468 15.77 -19.88 4.42
N LYS A 469 16.30 -19.68 3.20
CA LYS A 469 15.95 -20.49 2.02
C LYS A 469 16.78 -21.77 1.99
N PHE A 470 16.26 -22.80 1.32
CA PHE A 470 16.91 -24.10 1.16
C PHE A 470 16.76 -24.56 -0.29
N GLU A 471 17.79 -25.19 -0.85
CA GLU A 471 17.82 -25.62 -2.26
C GLU A 471 18.44 -27.01 -2.41
N LEU A 472 17.83 -27.84 -3.26
CA LEU A 472 18.31 -29.15 -3.69
C LEU A 472 18.20 -29.21 -5.22
N ILE A 473 19.19 -29.79 -5.88
CA ILE A 473 19.16 -30.04 -7.32
C ILE A 473 19.32 -31.55 -7.53
N ILE A 474 18.34 -32.17 -8.16
CA ILE A 474 18.32 -33.59 -8.50
C ILE A 474 18.60 -33.72 -9.99
N ALA A 475 19.71 -34.34 -10.35
CA ALA A 475 20.06 -34.61 -11.75
C ALA A 475 19.05 -35.60 -12.39
N PRO A 476 18.84 -35.57 -13.71
CA PRO A 476 18.10 -36.63 -14.40
C PRO A 476 18.79 -37.99 -14.22
N THR A 477 18.05 -39.06 -14.46
CA THR A 477 18.58 -40.43 -14.49
C THR A 477 19.65 -40.60 -15.57
N ALA A 478 20.40 -41.70 -15.52
CA ALA A 478 21.41 -42.04 -16.55
C ALA A 478 20.83 -42.19 -17.98
N ASN A 479 19.50 -42.34 -18.12
CA ASN A 479 18.80 -42.39 -19.40
C ASN A 479 18.38 -41.00 -19.92
N GLY A 480 18.48 -39.96 -19.10
CA GLY A 480 17.92 -38.62 -19.36
C GLY A 480 16.48 -38.42 -18.89
N ASP A 481 15.83 -39.44 -18.32
CA ASP A 481 14.49 -39.32 -17.72
C ASP A 481 14.52 -38.58 -16.38
N CYS A 482 13.40 -37.97 -16.00
CA CYS A 482 13.23 -37.29 -14.70
C CYS A 482 13.38 -38.27 -13.53
N ALA A 483 14.17 -37.90 -12.51
CA ALA A 483 14.55 -38.78 -11.40
C ALA A 483 13.40 -39.15 -10.45
N ILE A 484 12.31 -38.37 -10.43
CA ILE A 484 11.08 -38.70 -9.69
C ILE A 484 10.00 -39.05 -10.71
N SER A 485 9.36 -40.21 -10.53
CA SER A 485 8.28 -40.65 -11.40
C SER A 485 6.98 -39.89 -11.10
N HIS A 486 6.22 -39.58 -12.15
CA HIS A 486 4.89 -39.00 -11.98
C HIS A 486 3.99 -39.93 -11.16
N GLY A 487 3.33 -39.39 -10.14
CA GLY A 487 2.45 -40.14 -9.24
C GLY A 487 3.16 -40.71 -8.01
N SER A 488 4.49 -40.64 -7.90
CA SER A 488 5.20 -41.00 -6.66
C SER A 488 4.78 -40.11 -5.49
N ALA A 489 4.64 -40.70 -4.31
CA ALA A 489 4.44 -40.00 -3.06
C ALA A 489 5.75 -39.40 -2.55
N LEU A 490 5.65 -38.20 -1.97
CA LEU A 490 6.74 -37.37 -1.47
C LEU A 490 6.38 -36.73 -0.13
N LYS A 491 7.40 -36.45 0.67
CA LYS A 491 7.39 -35.50 1.80
C LYS A 491 8.75 -34.80 1.92
N ILE A 492 8.82 -33.75 2.72
CA ILE A 492 10.08 -33.10 3.12
C ILE A 492 10.31 -33.40 4.60
N ALA A 493 11.42 -34.07 4.91
CA ALA A 493 11.87 -34.24 6.28
C ALA A 493 12.46 -32.92 6.77
N VAL A 494 11.79 -32.29 7.74
CA VAL A 494 12.15 -31.01 8.35
C VAL A 494 12.72 -31.27 9.74
N THR A 495 13.97 -30.89 9.99
CA THR A 495 14.61 -30.99 11.31
C THR A 495 14.65 -29.64 12.00
N CYS A 496 14.18 -29.56 13.24
CA CYS A 496 14.16 -28.35 14.06
C CYS A 496 14.23 -28.72 15.55
N ASN A 497 15.10 -28.08 16.32
CA ASN A 497 15.39 -28.40 17.73
C ASN A 497 15.79 -29.87 17.95
N GLY A 498 16.48 -30.48 16.98
CA GLY A 498 16.83 -31.91 17.00
C GLY A 498 15.68 -32.90 16.78
N GLU A 499 14.43 -32.46 16.56
CA GLU A 499 13.33 -33.32 16.12
C GLU A 499 13.13 -33.22 14.61
N THR A 500 12.93 -34.36 13.92
CA THR A 500 12.60 -34.40 12.49
C THR A 500 11.15 -34.83 12.26
N LYS A 501 10.38 -34.02 11.52
CA LYS A 501 8.99 -34.30 11.08
C LYS A 501 8.92 -34.36 9.55
N ASP A 502 8.06 -35.23 9.01
CA ASP A 502 7.85 -35.31 7.56
C ASP A 502 6.64 -34.47 7.14
N LYS A 503 6.89 -33.41 6.37
CA LYS A 503 5.95 -32.35 5.97
C LYS A 503 5.60 -32.41 4.49
N LEU A 504 4.58 -31.65 4.10
CA LEU A 504 4.31 -31.32 2.70
C LEU A 504 5.02 -30.01 2.33
N SER A 505 5.38 -29.81 1.07
CA SER A 505 5.83 -28.50 0.58
C SER A 505 4.69 -27.48 0.70
N PRO A 506 4.94 -26.27 1.23
CA PRO A 506 3.98 -25.14 1.12
C PRO A 506 3.54 -24.86 -0.31
N TRP A 507 4.38 -25.20 -1.29
CA TRP A 507 4.20 -25.00 -2.73
C TRP A 507 3.78 -26.28 -3.47
N ALA A 508 3.24 -27.28 -2.76
CA ALA A 508 2.78 -28.52 -3.38
C ALA A 508 1.65 -28.28 -4.40
N HIS A 509 1.88 -28.62 -5.67
CA HIS A 509 0.89 -28.50 -6.75
C HIS A 509 -0.20 -29.59 -6.71
N TYR A 510 0.05 -30.71 -6.03
CA TYR A 510 -0.94 -31.76 -5.80
C TYR A 510 -0.58 -32.59 -4.56
N VAL A 511 -1.59 -32.94 -3.78
CA VAL A 511 -1.50 -33.78 -2.58
C VAL A 511 -2.71 -34.70 -2.55
N THR A 512 -2.62 -35.89 -1.95
CA THR A 512 -3.72 -36.87 -1.87
C THR A 512 -3.71 -37.62 -0.55
N CYS A 513 -4.85 -38.15 -0.10
CA CYS A 513 -4.90 -39.09 1.03
C CYS A 513 -4.71 -40.54 0.56
N PRO A 514 -3.66 -41.26 1.00
CA PRO A 514 -3.57 -42.72 0.82
C PRO A 514 -4.75 -43.45 1.48
N HIS A 515 -5.19 -44.58 0.92
CA HIS A 515 -6.33 -45.35 1.43
C HIS A 515 -6.13 -45.94 2.84
N ASP A 516 -4.89 -46.07 3.29
CA ASP A 516 -4.44 -46.60 4.57
C ASP A 516 -3.99 -45.50 5.56
N SER A 517 -4.12 -44.23 5.17
CA SER A 517 -3.71 -43.06 5.95
C SER A 517 -4.87 -42.10 6.23
N ILE A 518 -4.72 -41.27 7.27
CA ILE A 518 -5.56 -40.08 7.51
C ILE A 518 -4.81 -38.77 7.20
N VAL A 519 -3.51 -38.84 6.94
CA VAL A 519 -2.60 -37.72 6.68
C VAL A 519 -2.28 -37.67 5.20
N TYR A 520 -2.42 -36.50 4.58
CA TYR A 520 -2.15 -36.34 3.15
C TYR A 520 -0.64 -36.47 2.82
N HIS A 521 -0.38 -36.93 1.61
CA HIS A 521 0.95 -37.09 1.00
C HIS A 521 1.06 -36.19 -0.23
N GLN A 522 2.22 -35.58 -0.47
CA GLN A 522 2.45 -34.81 -1.70
C GLN A 522 2.67 -35.77 -2.86
N VAL A 523 2.06 -35.51 -4.00
CA VAL A 523 2.15 -36.38 -5.19
C VAL A 523 2.92 -35.64 -6.27
N PHE A 524 3.90 -36.31 -6.88
CA PHE A 524 4.71 -35.69 -7.92
C PHE A 524 3.91 -35.51 -9.22
N TYR A 525 3.30 -34.33 -9.39
CA TYR A 525 2.43 -34.02 -10.52
C TYR A 525 3.23 -33.50 -11.73
N ASN A 526 3.91 -34.42 -12.40
CA ASN A 526 4.61 -34.17 -13.66
C ASN A 526 4.10 -35.10 -14.79
N PRO A 527 2.80 -35.06 -15.16
CA PRO A 527 2.27 -35.86 -16.26
C PRO A 527 3.02 -35.56 -17.58
N LYS A 528 3.14 -36.56 -18.45
CA LYS A 528 3.74 -36.36 -19.79
C LYS A 528 2.97 -35.30 -20.58
N LYS A 529 3.66 -34.56 -21.46
CA LYS A 529 3.02 -33.49 -22.26
C LYS A 529 1.81 -33.97 -23.07
N GLU A 530 1.87 -35.19 -23.61
CA GLU A 530 0.76 -35.84 -24.34
C GLU A 530 -0.53 -36.04 -23.53
N ASN A 531 -0.45 -36.00 -22.19
CA ASN A 531 -1.57 -36.21 -21.26
C ASN A 531 -2.00 -34.93 -20.51
N ARG A 532 -1.32 -33.80 -20.72
CA ARG A 532 -1.66 -32.52 -20.06
C ARG A 532 -2.85 -31.86 -20.76
N ILE A 533 -3.65 -31.13 -20.00
CA ILE A 533 -4.72 -30.28 -20.53
C ILE A 533 -4.21 -28.84 -20.53
N GLU A 534 -3.86 -28.36 -21.73
CA GLU A 534 -3.50 -26.96 -21.94
C GLU A 534 -4.78 -26.08 -21.92
N LEU A 535 -4.67 -24.84 -21.42
CA LEU A 535 -5.73 -23.85 -21.51
C LEU A 535 -5.80 -23.36 -22.97
N THR A 536 -6.89 -23.68 -23.65
CA THR A 536 -7.03 -23.54 -25.12
C THR A 536 -8.19 -22.64 -25.53
N THR A 537 -9.17 -22.43 -24.66
CA THR A 537 -10.23 -21.42 -24.85
C THR A 537 -9.71 -20.02 -24.58
N GLN A 538 -10.18 -19.05 -25.37
CA GLN A 538 -10.02 -17.64 -25.03
C GLN A 538 -10.85 -17.33 -23.77
N ARG A 539 -10.27 -16.55 -22.84
CA ARG A 539 -10.99 -16.05 -21.66
C ARG A 539 -12.17 -15.15 -22.08
N PRO A 540 -13.35 -15.30 -21.46
CA PRO A 540 -14.50 -14.40 -21.66
C PRO A 540 -14.15 -12.93 -21.41
N GLN A 541 -14.99 -12.02 -21.90
CA GLN A 541 -14.89 -10.61 -21.49
C GLN A 541 -15.53 -10.39 -20.12
N LYS A 542 -15.02 -9.43 -19.35
CA LYS A 542 -15.59 -9.02 -18.06
C LYS A 542 -17.04 -8.57 -18.27
N PRO A 543 -18.06 -9.24 -17.70
CA PRO A 543 -19.45 -8.89 -17.96
C PRO A 543 -19.81 -7.51 -17.41
N GLU A 544 -20.68 -6.78 -18.12
CA GLU A 544 -21.11 -5.44 -17.68
C GLU A 544 -21.94 -5.47 -16.38
N SER A 545 -22.61 -6.60 -16.09
CA SER A 545 -23.26 -6.94 -14.83
C SER A 545 -23.03 -8.42 -14.49
N LEU A 546 -22.74 -8.72 -13.23
CA LEU A 546 -22.44 -10.10 -12.79
C LEU A 546 -23.72 -10.83 -12.35
N ARG A 547 -23.95 -12.01 -12.92
CA ARG A 547 -24.96 -13.00 -12.53
C ARG A 547 -24.22 -14.27 -12.13
N ILE A 548 -23.94 -14.38 -10.84
CA ILE A 548 -23.03 -15.36 -10.24
C ILE A 548 -23.81 -16.60 -9.79
N TYR A 549 -23.38 -17.77 -10.25
CA TYR A 549 -23.82 -19.06 -9.71
C TYR A 549 -22.72 -19.57 -8.76
N GLU A 550 -22.97 -19.51 -7.45
CA GLU A 550 -22.06 -20.01 -6.42
C GLU A 550 -22.20 -21.54 -6.31
N ALA A 551 -21.09 -22.25 -6.51
CA ALA A 551 -21.11 -23.70 -6.64
C ALA A 551 -19.91 -24.37 -5.96
N HIS A 552 -20.17 -25.55 -5.40
CA HIS A 552 -19.17 -26.43 -4.79
C HIS A 552 -19.16 -27.76 -5.54
N VAL A 553 -18.02 -28.11 -6.15
CA VAL A 553 -17.89 -29.27 -7.04
C VAL A 553 -18.32 -30.57 -6.35
N GLY A 554 -17.80 -30.84 -5.16
CA GLY A 554 -18.00 -32.12 -4.47
C GLY A 554 -19.44 -32.49 -4.12
N ILE A 555 -20.38 -31.54 -4.08
CA ILE A 555 -21.80 -31.79 -3.73
C ILE A 555 -22.74 -31.74 -4.93
N SER A 556 -22.21 -31.52 -6.14
CA SER A 556 -22.98 -31.21 -7.36
C SER A 556 -23.63 -32.42 -8.05
N SER A 557 -23.89 -33.49 -7.30
CA SER A 557 -24.40 -34.79 -7.75
C SER A 557 -25.71 -35.12 -7.01
N PRO A 558 -26.70 -35.79 -7.63
CA PRO A 558 -27.87 -36.30 -6.92
C PRO A 558 -27.56 -37.55 -6.06
N ASP A 559 -26.47 -38.26 -6.38
CA ASP A 559 -25.94 -39.35 -5.56
C ASP A 559 -25.21 -38.80 -4.33
N ALA A 560 -25.33 -39.50 -3.20
CA ALA A 560 -24.62 -39.22 -1.94
C ALA A 560 -23.12 -39.62 -2.02
N LYS A 561 -22.34 -38.88 -2.82
CA LYS A 561 -20.90 -39.09 -3.07
C LYS A 561 -20.21 -37.76 -3.38
N ILE A 562 -18.89 -37.73 -3.30
CA ILE A 562 -18.12 -36.59 -3.85
C ILE A 562 -18.18 -36.63 -5.38
N ASN A 563 -18.65 -35.55 -6.01
CA ASN A 563 -18.66 -35.40 -7.46
C ASN A 563 -17.32 -34.85 -8.00
N THR A 564 -17.01 -35.11 -9.27
CA THR A 564 -15.72 -34.75 -9.88
C THR A 564 -15.76 -33.47 -10.71
N TYR A 565 -14.59 -32.85 -10.93
CA TYR A 565 -14.43 -31.68 -11.82
C TYR A 565 -14.98 -31.94 -13.23
N ARG A 566 -14.73 -33.14 -13.80
CA ARG A 566 -15.28 -33.54 -15.11
C ARG A 566 -16.79 -33.67 -15.09
N ALA A 567 -17.36 -34.31 -14.07
CA ALA A 567 -18.81 -34.45 -13.97
C ALA A 567 -19.49 -33.07 -13.83
N PHE A 568 -18.93 -32.16 -13.03
CA PHE A 568 -19.40 -30.77 -12.96
C PHE A 568 -19.32 -30.06 -14.33
N ALA A 569 -18.17 -30.17 -14.99
CA ALA A 569 -17.92 -29.58 -16.32
C ALA A 569 -18.93 -30.07 -17.37
N ASP A 570 -19.22 -31.37 -17.42
CA ASP A 570 -20.06 -31.96 -18.45
C ASP A 570 -21.57 -31.98 -18.14
N SER A 571 -21.98 -31.97 -16.86
CA SER A 571 -23.41 -32.05 -16.48
C SER A 571 -23.98 -30.84 -15.73
N VAL A 572 -23.16 -29.93 -15.20
CA VAL A 572 -23.60 -28.78 -14.39
C VAL A 572 -23.35 -27.44 -15.10
N ILE A 573 -22.19 -27.23 -15.71
CA ILE A 573 -21.94 -26.02 -16.55
C ILE A 573 -23.04 -25.79 -17.60
N PRO A 574 -23.53 -26.81 -18.34
CA PRO A 574 -24.62 -26.60 -19.31
C PRO A 574 -25.95 -26.21 -18.67
N ARG A 575 -26.18 -26.55 -17.38
CA ARG A 575 -27.35 -26.12 -16.61
C ARG A 575 -27.23 -24.65 -16.19
N ILE A 576 -26.06 -24.26 -15.70
CA ILE A 576 -25.75 -22.87 -15.31
C ILE A 576 -25.92 -21.92 -16.51
N HIS A 577 -25.33 -22.28 -17.65
CA HIS A 577 -25.52 -21.55 -18.91
C HIS A 577 -27.00 -21.48 -19.33
N LYS A 578 -27.73 -22.60 -19.27
CA LYS A 578 -29.17 -22.66 -19.59
C LYS A 578 -30.04 -21.78 -18.68
N GLN A 579 -29.60 -21.52 -17.44
CA GLN A 579 -30.27 -20.60 -16.51
C GLN A 579 -29.93 -19.11 -16.74
N GLY A 580 -28.97 -18.78 -17.61
CA GLY A 580 -28.61 -17.40 -17.97
C GLY A 580 -27.57 -16.73 -17.06
N TYR A 581 -26.94 -17.48 -16.15
CA TYR A 581 -25.80 -17.00 -15.36
C TYR A 581 -24.56 -16.82 -16.25
N ASN A 582 -23.81 -15.74 -16.05
CA ASN A 582 -22.62 -15.38 -16.83
C ASN A 582 -21.31 -15.47 -16.02
N THR A 583 -21.41 -15.80 -14.73
CA THR A 583 -20.27 -15.98 -13.82
C THR A 583 -20.50 -17.17 -12.91
N ILE A 584 -19.45 -17.92 -12.58
CA ILE A 584 -19.45 -18.95 -11.54
C ILE A 584 -18.51 -18.54 -10.41
N GLN A 585 -18.94 -18.67 -9.16
CA GLN A 585 -18.06 -18.61 -7.99
C GLN A 585 -17.78 -20.05 -7.55
N LEU A 586 -16.55 -20.53 -7.71
CA LEU A 586 -16.19 -21.92 -7.46
C LEU A 586 -15.56 -22.08 -6.07
N MET A 587 -16.35 -22.62 -5.15
CA MET A 587 -15.97 -22.85 -3.76
C MET A 587 -15.06 -24.07 -3.59
N ALA A 588 -14.28 -24.07 -2.51
CA ALA A 588 -13.52 -25.22 -2.00
C ALA A 588 -12.55 -25.88 -3.00
N VAL A 589 -11.95 -25.09 -3.90
CA VAL A 589 -10.97 -25.60 -4.87
C VAL A 589 -9.58 -25.72 -4.24
N MET A 590 -9.18 -24.79 -3.36
CA MET A 590 -7.92 -24.90 -2.62
C MET A 590 -7.99 -26.12 -1.68
N GLU A 591 -6.96 -26.97 -1.66
CA GLU A 591 -7.03 -28.23 -0.93
C GLU A 591 -7.13 -28.04 0.59
N HIS A 592 -8.05 -28.80 1.19
CA HIS A 592 -8.49 -28.67 2.57
C HIS A 592 -8.77 -30.06 3.16
N VAL A 593 -8.01 -30.49 4.18
CA VAL A 593 -8.10 -31.86 4.70
C VAL A 593 -9.47 -32.16 5.33
N TYR A 594 -10.09 -31.19 6.01
CA TYR A 594 -11.42 -31.35 6.61
C TYR A 594 -12.52 -30.96 5.62
N TYR A 595 -13.15 -31.94 4.95
CA TYR A 595 -14.17 -31.70 3.91
C TYR A 595 -15.39 -30.92 4.43
N ALA A 596 -15.81 -31.16 5.67
CA ALA A 596 -16.87 -30.40 6.34
C ALA A 596 -16.45 -28.99 6.81
N SER A 597 -15.27 -28.50 6.42
CA SER A 597 -14.95 -27.05 6.44
C SER A 597 -15.49 -26.28 5.25
N PHE A 598 -16.09 -26.97 4.26
CA PHE A 598 -16.64 -26.35 3.06
C PHE A 598 -15.61 -25.60 2.20
N GLY A 599 -14.32 -25.92 2.37
CA GLY A 599 -13.19 -25.24 1.71
C GLY A 599 -12.37 -24.34 2.63
N TYR A 600 -12.96 -23.82 3.71
CA TYR A 600 -12.32 -22.78 4.52
C TYR A 600 -11.07 -23.24 5.29
N GLN A 601 -10.95 -24.53 5.62
CA GLN A 601 -9.74 -25.06 6.29
C GLN A 601 -8.65 -25.47 5.30
N VAL A 602 -8.15 -24.51 4.52
CA VAL A 602 -7.07 -24.73 3.53
C VAL A 602 -5.80 -25.23 4.22
N THR A 603 -5.21 -26.28 3.64
CA THR A 603 -3.96 -26.90 4.10
C THR A 603 -2.82 -26.79 3.09
N SER A 604 -3.12 -26.92 1.79
CA SER A 604 -2.13 -26.89 0.69
C SER A 604 -2.56 -25.88 -0.39
N PHE A 605 -2.10 -24.63 -0.24
CA PHE A 605 -2.60 -23.46 -0.96
C PHE A 605 -2.43 -23.54 -2.50
N PHE A 606 -1.42 -24.27 -2.99
CA PHE A 606 -1.14 -24.42 -4.43
C PHE A 606 -1.76 -25.69 -5.04
N ALA A 607 -2.39 -26.55 -4.24
CA ALA A 607 -3.01 -27.79 -4.72
C ALA A 607 -4.52 -27.59 -4.93
N PRO A 608 -5.09 -28.04 -6.08
CA PRO A 608 -6.53 -28.17 -6.24
C PRO A 608 -7.03 -29.43 -5.50
N ALA A 609 -8.21 -29.33 -4.90
CA ALA A 609 -8.77 -30.34 -4.01
C ALA A 609 -8.90 -31.71 -4.70
N SER A 610 -8.06 -32.65 -4.28
CA SER A 610 -7.82 -33.95 -4.93
C SER A 610 -9.04 -34.86 -4.93
N ARG A 611 -9.93 -34.69 -3.94
CA ARG A 611 -11.21 -35.38 -3.83
C ARG A 611 -12.11 -35.25 -5.05
N SER A 612 -11.95 -34.17 -5.82
CA SER A 612 -12.73 -33.87 -7.03
C SER A 612 -12.02 -34.27 -8.33
N GLY A 613 -10.75 -34.68 -8.30
CA GLY A 613 -9.95 -35.07 -9.47
C GLY A 613 -8.52 -34.53 -9.45
N THR A 614 -7.88 -34.49 -10.62
CA THR A 614 -6.50 -33.99 -10.79
C THR A 614 -6.46 -32.52 -11.22
N PRO A 615 -5.29 -31.84 -11.15
CA PRO A 615 -5.09 -30.50 -11.71
C PRO A 615 -5.56 -30.36 -13.17
N ASP A 616 -5.22 -31.32 -14.05
CA ASP A 616 -5.69 -31.29 -15.44
C ASP A 616 -7.24 -31.44 -15.57
N ASP A 617 -7.93 -32.09 -14.62
CA ASP A 617 -9.40 -32.14 -14.60
C ASP A 617 -10.03 -30.80 -14.22
N LEU A 618 -9.36 -29.99 -13.39
CA LEU A 618 -9.78 -28.62 -13.10
C LEU A 618 -9.55 -27.71 -14.32
N LYS A 619 -8.44 -27.88 -15.05
CA LYS A 619 -8.23 -27.17 -16.33
C LYS A 619 -9.26 -27.56 -17.38
N TYR A 620 -9.72 -28.81 -17.39
CA TYR A 620 -10.85 -29.24 -18.21
C TYR A 620 -12.13 -28.49 -17.84
N LEU A 621 -12.43 -28.34 -16.54
CA LEU A 621 -13.58 -27.57 -16.05
C LEU A 621 -13.50 -26.09 -16.49
N VAL A 622 -12.35 -25.44 -16.35
CA VAL A 622 -12.19 -24.03 -16.76
C VAL A 622 -12.32 -23.86 -18.28
N ASN A 623 -11.61 -24.66 -19.09
CA ASN A 623 -11.78 -24.70 -20.55
C ASN A 623 -13.26 -24.91 -20.95
N LYS A 624 -13.95 -25.83 -20.28
CA LYS A 624 -15.38 -26.12 -20.53
C LYS A 624 -16.26 -24.91 -20.17
N THR A 625 -15.95 -24.20 -19.10
CA THR A 625 -16.72 -23.03 -18.63
C THR A 625 -16.55 -21.86 -19.59
N HIS A 626 -15.31 -21.57 -19.99
CA HIS A 626 -14.99 -20.57 -21.01
C HIS A 626 -15.62 -20.90 -22.38
N SER A 627 -15.80 -22.18 -22.72
CA SER A 627 -16.50 -22.58 -23.96
C SER A 627 -18.00 -22.22 -24.02
N TYR A 628 -18.57 -21.76 -22.88
CA TYR A 628 -19.92 -21.20 -22.78
C TYR A 628 -19.92 -19.66 -22.57
N ASP A 629 -18.78 -18.98 -22.74
CA ASP A 629 -18.57 -17.55 -22.47
C ASP A 629 -18.89 -17.13 -21.00
N ILE A 630 -18.75 -18.08 -20.07
CA ILE A 630 -18.97 -17.87 -18.63
C ILE A 630 -17.63 -17.59 -17.94
N THR A 631 -17.54 -16.49 -17.20
CA THR A 631 -16.37 -16.22 -16.34
C THR A 631 -16.37 -17.13 -15.12
N ILE A 632 -15.18 -17.55 -14.67
CA ILE A 632 -15.05 -18.39 -13.48
C ILE A 632 -14.14 -17.77 -12.43
N LEU A 633 -14.69 -17.58 -11.24
CA LEU A 633 -14.04 -17.01 -10.07
C LEU A 633 -13.70 -18.12 -9.08
N LEU A 634 -12.63 -17.92 -8.30
CA LEU A 634 -12.18 -18.83 -7.25
C LEU A 634 -12.41 -18.22 -5.84
N ASP A 635 -12.82 -19.05 -4.88
CA ASP A 635 -12.74 -18.74 -3.44
C ASP A 635 -11.28 -18.78 -2.97
N VAL A 636 -10.78 -17.65 -2.46
CA VAL A 636 -9.41 -17.48 -1.97
C VAL A 636 -9.42 -17.18 -0.48
N VAL A 637 -9.16 -18.24 0.29
CA VAL A 637 -9.07 -18.21 1.75
C VAL A 637 -7.67 -17.79 2.18
N HIS A 638 -7.32 -16.52 1.92
CA HIS A 638 -6.06 -15.91 2.39
C HIS A 638 -6.19 -15.21 3.74
N SER A 639 -7.35 -15.29 4.40
CA SER A 639 -7.58 -14.73 5.74
C SER A 639 -6.93 -15.54 6.86
N HIS A 640 -6.85 -16.86 6.69
CA HIS A 640 -6.33 -17.80 7.68
C HIS A 640 -5.80 -19.08 7.00
N ALA A 641 -5.17 -19.96 7.78
CA ALA A 641 -4.81 -21.31 7.35
C ALA A 641 -5.24 -22.33 8.42
N SER A 642 -5.50 -23.57 7.99
CA SER A 642 -5.81 -24.64 8.93
C SER A 642 -4.66 -24.89 9.91
N LYS A 643 -5.00 -25.25 11.15
CA LYS A 643 -4.02 -25.64 12.18
C LYS A 643 -3.41 -27.03 11.96
N ASN A 644 -3.76 -27.77 10.90
CA ASN A 644 -3.17 -29.06 10.58
C ASN A 644 -1.64 -28.99 10.46
N VAL A 645 -0.94 -29.85 11.22
CA VAL A 645 0.52 -29.83 11.36
C VAL A 645 1.22 -30.82 10.42
N ASP A 646 0.69 -32.03 10.23
CA ASP A 646 1.39 -33.10 9.48
C ASP A 646 1.13 -33.07 7.97
N ASP A 647 0.05 -32.39 7.56
CA ASP A 647 -0.37 -32.20 6.17
C ASP A 647 -0.91 -30.79 5.85
N GLY A 648 -0.63 -29.82 6.71
CA GLY A 648 -0.93 -28.41 6.50
C GLY A 648 0.26 -27.50 6.75
N LEU A 649 0.06 -26.21 6.45
CA LEU A 649 1.09 -25.17 6.59
C LEU A 649 1.50 -24.90 8.06
N ASN A 650 0.75 -25.39 9.05
CA ASN A 650 1.02 -25.13 10.46
C ASN A 650 2.32 -25.78 10.94
N ARG A 651 3.15 -24.99 11.63
CA ARG A 651 4.48 -25.36 12.11
C ARG A 651 5.33 -26.07 11.05
N TRP A 652 5.26 -25.60 9.80
CA TRP A 652 5.94 -26.19 8.65
C TRP A 652 7.45 -26.37 8.88
N ASP A 653 8.16 -25.32 9.32
CA ASP A 653 9.60 -25.35 9.61
C ASP A 653 9.93 -25.80 11.05
N GLY A 654 8.93 -26.33 11.77
CA GLY A 654 8.97 -26.64 13.20
C GLY A 654 8.51 -25.52 14.11
N THR A 655 8.57 -24.26 13.68
CA THR A 655 8.25 -23.06 14.48
C THR A 655 6.84 -22.54 14.24
N ASP A 656 6.30 -21.75 15.17
CA ASP A 656 5.01 -21.09 15.01
C ASP A 656 5.07 -19.79 14.21
N GLY A 657 6.25 -19.28 13.84
CA GLY A 657 6.46 -17.92 13.33
C GLY A 657 6.78 -17.76 11.83
N ALA A 658 6.79 -18.85 11.05
CA ALA A 658 7.24 -18.80 9.65
C ALA A 658 6.26 -18.05 8.73
N TYR A 659 5.11 -18.65 8.40
CA TYR A 659 4.05 -18.00 7.60
C TYR A 659 3.07 -17.17 8.45
N PHE A 660 3.11 -17.33 9.77
CA PHE A 660 2.13 -16.85 10.73
C PHE A 660 2.79 -15.96 11.78
N HIS A 661 1.99 -15.21 12.55
CA HIS A 661 2.55 -14.60 13.77
C HIS A 661 2.87 -15.69 14.80
N ASP A 662 3.96 -15.52 15.53
CA ASP A 662 4.55 -16.47 16.48
C ASP A 662 3.89 -16.49 17.87
N ASN A 663 2.94 -15.59 18.08
CA ASN A 663 2.30 -15.29 19.37
C ASN A 663 0.77 -15.36 19.25
N ALA A 664 0.03 -14.86 20.25
CA ALA A 664 -1.44 -14.90 20.27
C ALA A 664 -2.12 -14.26 19.03
N ARG A 665 -1.50 -13.26 18.37
CA ARG A 665 -2.00 -12.70 17.10
C ARG A 665 -2.01 -13.72 15.95
N GLY A 666 -1.27 -14.82 16.07
CA GLY A 666 -1.14 -15.86 15.07
C GLY A 666 -2.22 -16.94 15.11
N PHE A 667 -3.26 -16.78 15.93
CA PHE A 667 -4.32 -17.78 16.13
C PHE A 667 -5.72 -17.13 16.15
N HIS A 668 -6.64 -17.63 15.33
CA HIS A 668 -8.02 -17.16 15.27
C HIS A 668 -8.93 -17.99 16.20
N PRO A 669 -9.38 -17.46 17.36
CA PRO A 669 -10.07 -18.27 18.36
C PRO A 669 -11.46 -18.74 17.90
N GLY A 670 -12.14 -17.97 17.04
CA GLY A 670 -13.45 -18.35 16.50
C GLY A 670 -13.43 -19.43 15.42
N TRP A 671 -12.26 -19.68 14.81
CA TRP A 671 -12.09 -20.67 13.72
C TRP A 671 -11.03 -21.73 14.02
N ASP A 672 -10.43 -21.73 15.22
CA ASP A 672 -9.44 -22.72 15.67
C ASP A 672 -8.26 -22.87 14.68
N SER A 673 -7.77 -21.74 14.16
CA SER A 673 -6.95 -21.62 12.93
C SER A 673 -5.72 -20.72 13.09
N ARG A 674 -4.77 -20.77 12.14
CA ARG A 674 -3.58 -19.88 12.11
C ARG A 674 -3.83 -18.61 11.28
N LEU A 675 -3.20 -17.50 11.69
CA LEU A 675 -3.30 -16.19 11.03
C LEU A 675 -1.95 -15.75 10.45
N PHE A 676 -1.97 -15.36 9.17
CA PHE A 676 -0.77 -14.98 8.40
C PHE A 676 -0.08 -13.72 8.94
N ASN A 677 1.25 -13.68 8.80
CA ASN A 677 2.05 -12.51 9.12
C ASN A 677 2.27 -11.65 7.86
N TYR A 678 1.30 -10.80 7.53
CA TYR A 678 1.25 -10.09 6.25
C TYR A 678 2.39 -9.07 6.03
N SER A 679 3.13 -8.65 7.06
CA SER A 679 4.35 -7.84 6.89
C SER A 679 5.58 -8.63 6.40
N GLN A 680 5.56 -9.97 6.45
CA GLN A 680 6.71 -10.79 6.03
C GLN A 680 6.83 -10.89 4.51
N VAL A 681 8.02 -10.61 3.98
CA VAL A 681 8.28 -10.54 2.53
C VAL A 681 7.98 -11.87 1.82
N GLU A 682 8.38 -13.00 2.38
CA GLU A 682 8.14 -14.30 1.76
C GLU A 682 6.68 -14.77 1.95
N VAL A 683 5.94 -14.25 2.93
CA VAL A 683 4.47 -14.43 3.06
C VAL A 683 3.73 -13.62 2.00
N GLN A 684 4.11 -12.36 1.80
CA GLN A 684 3.61 -11.55 0.67
C GLN A 684 3.92 -12.22 -0.67
N ARG A 685 5.14 -12.77 -0.82
CA ARG A 685 5.51 -13.53 -2.03
C ARG A 685 4.62 -14.76 -2.21
N PHE A 686 4.42 -15.55 -1.15
CA PHE A 686 3.57 -16.75 -1.16
C PHE A 686 2.14 -16.44 -1.59
N LEU A 687 1.46 -15.52 -0.89
CA LEU A 687 0.06 -15.20 -1.14
C LEU A 687 -0.16 -14.52 -2.51
N LEU A 688 0.70 -13.56 -2.89
CA LEU A 688 0.60 -12.89 -4.19
C LEU A 688 0.97 -13.83 -5.36
N SER A 689 1.89 -14.78 -5.13
CA SER A 689 2.20 -15.84 -6.11
C SER A 689 1.10 -16.89 -6.20
N ASN A 690 0.34 -17.13 -5.13
CA ASN A 690 -0.78 -18.06 -5.13
C ASN A 690 -1.94 -17.53 -5.97
N LEU A 691 -2.31 -16.26 -5.80
CA LEU A 691 -3.26 -15.57 -6.69
C LEU A 691 -2.82 -15.73 -8.16
N ARG A 692 -1.55 -15.45 -8.45
CA ARG A 692 -1.02 -15.52 -9.82
C ARG A 692 -0.94 -16.95 -10.38
N TRP A 693 -0.73 -17.96 -9.53
CA TRP A 693 -0.77 -19.38 -9.89
C TRP A 693 -2.16 -19.77 -10.39
N TRP A 694 -3.23 -19.43 -9.66
CA TRP A 694 -4.60 -19.69 -10.10
C TRP A 694 -4.97 -18.98 -11.42
N VAL A 695 -4.40 -17.80 -11.69
CA VAL A 695 -4.59 -17.10 -12.98
C VAL A 695 -3.80 -17.75 -14.13
N GLU A 696 -2.50 -18.04 -13.96
CA GLU A 696 -1.64 -18.54 -15.06
C GLU A 696 -1.76 -20.05 -15.31
N GLU A 697 -1.89 -20.88 -14.28
CA GLU A 697 -1.93 -22.36 -14.43
C GLU A 697 -3.34 -22.89 -14.70
N PHE A 698 -4.35 -22.32 -14.04
CA PHE A 698 -5.73 -22.83 -14.07
C PHE A 698 -6.72 -21.98 -14.85
N GLY A 699 -6.45 -20.70 -15.08
CA GLY A 699 -7.25 -19.86 -15.97
C GLY A 699 -8.41 -19.10 -15.31
N PHE A 700 -8.48 -19.00 -13.98
CA PHE A 700 -9.53 -18.25 -13.28
C PHE A 700 -9.56 -16.76 -13.68
N ASP A 701 -10.75 -16.19 -13.83
CA ASP A 701 -11.04 -14.80 -14.26
C ASP A 701 -11.26 -13.83 -13.09
N GLY A 702 -11.19 -14.32 -11.86
CA GLY A 702 -11.32 -13.50 -10.67
C GLY A 702 -11.39 -14.30 -9.38
N PHE A 703 -11.60 -13.58 -8.29
CA PHE A 703 -11.52 -14.13 -6.94
C PHE A 703 -12.59 -13.53 -6.03
N ARG A 704 -13.17 -14.37 -5.17
CA ARG A 704 -13.71 -13.92 -3.88
C ARG A 704 -12.59 -14.08 -2.86
N PHE A 705 -12.35 -13.04 -2.06
CA PHE A 705 -11.48 -13.12 -0.90
C PHE A 705 -12.38 -13.37 0.31
N ASP A 706 -12.18 -14.50 0.98
CA ASP A 706 -13.09 -15.00 2.02
C ASP A 706 -12.61 -14.60 3.42
N GLY A 707 -13.54 -14.19 4.28
CA GLY A 707 -13.24 -13.70 5.62
C GLY A 707 -12.47 -12.38 5.68
N VAL A 708 -12.69 -11.44 4.75
CA VAL A 708 -11.95 -10.14 4.72
C VAL A 708 -12.17 -9.35 6.00
N THR A 709 -13.34 -9.41 6.64
CA THR A 709 -13.55 -8.79 7.98
C THR A 709 -12.63 -9.38 9.06
N SER A 710 -12.28 -10.66 9.00
CA SER A 710 -11.30 -11.26 9.93
C SER A 710 -9.89 -10.74 9.68
N MET A 711 -9.55 -10.42 8.42
CA MET A 711 -8.29 -9.79 8.05
C MET A 711 -8.23 -8.31 8.47
N LEU A 712 -9.30 -7.56 8.26
CA LEU A 712 -9.32 -6.10 8.41
C LEU A 712 -9.18 -5.64 9.86
N TYR A 713 -9.58 -6.45 10.84
CA TYR A 713 -9.60 -6.04 12.25
C TYR A 713 -8.83 -7.02 13.14
N HIS A 714 -8.07 -6.49 14.09
CA HIS A 714 -7.43 -7.29 15.14
C HIS A 714 -8.45 -7.95 16.11
N SER A 715 -9.72 -7.51 16.10
CA SER A 715 -10.86 -8.17 16.75
C SER A 715 -11.47 -9.29 15.90
N HIS A 716 -11.11 -9.38 14.62
CA HIS A 716 -11.74 -10.18 13.58
C HIS A 716 -13.25 -9.94 13.41
N GLY A 717 -13.77 -8.81 13.91
CA GLY A 717 -15.20 -8.54 14.03
C GLY A 717 -15.90 -9.31 15.17
N LEU A 718 -15.20 -10.18 15.91
CA LEU A 718 -15.80 -11.01 16.96
C LEU A 718 -16.26 -10.16 18.15
N GLY A 719 -17.56 -10.19 18.43
CA GLY A 719 -18.17 -9.38 19.50
C GLY A 719 -18.25 -7.88 19.20
N GLN A 720 -17.89 -7.44 17.99
CA GLN A 720 -17.93 -6.05 17.57
C GLN A 720 -19.21 -5.78 16.77
N SER A 721 -19.94 -4.72 17.15
CA SER A 721 -21.02 -4.17 16.33
C SER A 721 -20.47 -3.01 15.53
N PHE A 722 -20.77 -2.97 14.23
CA PHE A 722 -20.46 -1.84 13.36
C PHE A 722 -21.71 -0.96 13.25
N SER A 723 -21.63 0.28 13.74
CA SER A 723 -22.72 1.24 13.72
C SER A 723 -22.77 2.07 12.44
N GLY A 724 -21.66 2.10 11.69
CA GLY A 724 -21.44 3.03 10.59
C GLY A 724 -20.75 4.33 11.00
N ASN A 725 -20.33 4.46 12.27
CA ASN A 725 -19.43 5.54 12.66
C ASN A 725 -18.02 5.30 12.07
N TYR A 726 -17.45 6.33 11.43
CA TYR A 726 -16.23 6.17 10.64
C TYR A 726 -14.98 5.88 11.49
N ASP A 727 -14.98 6.29 12.77
CA ASP A 727 -13.95 5.92 13.75
C ASP A 727 -13.74 4.40 13.87
N GLU A 728 -14.79 3.59 13.65
CA GLU A 728 -14.76 2.12 13.72
C GLU A 728 -13.90 1.48 12.61
N TYR A 729 -13.62 2.22 11.53
CA TYR A 729 -12.93 1.77 10.31
C TYR A 729 -11.59 2.47 10.07
N PHE A 730 -11.32 3.56 10.80
CA PHE A 730 -10.12 4.40 10.66
C PHE A 730 -9.37 4.58 12.01
N GLY A 731 -9.67 3.75 13.01
CA GLY A 731 -8.95 3.65 14.27
C GLY A 731 -7.93 2.50 14.35
N LEU A 732 -7.25 2.41 15.50
CA LEU A 732 -6.17 1.44 15.79
C LEU A 732 -6.62 -0.03 15.94
N SER A 733 -7.90 -0.33 15.72
CA SER A 733 -8.45 -1.69 15.67
C SER A 733 -8.18 -2.40 14.35
N VAL A 734 -7.73 -1.67 13.33
CA VAL A 734 -7.61 -2.10 11.93
C VAL A 734 -6.19 -2.59 11.63
N ASP A 735 -6.08 -3.70 10.90
CA ASP A 735 -4.79 -4.30 10.54
C ASP A 735 -4.21 -3.70 9.25
N ASP A 736 -3.27 -2.77 9.41
CA ASP A 736 -2.51 -2.16 8.30
C ASP A 736 -1.77 -3.18 7.43
N GLU A 737 -1.31 -4.30 8.00
CA GLU A 737 -0.50 -5.29 7.27
C GLU A 737 -1.39 -6.06 6.28
N SER A 738 -2.58 -6.45 6.73
CA SER A 738 -3.56 -7.12 5.87
C SER A 738 -4.13 -6.16 4.81
N LEU A 739 -4.41 -4.89 5.17
CA LEU A 739 -4.81 -3.84 4.22
C LEU A 739 -3.75 -3.58 3.15
N THR A 740 -2.47 -3.54 3.54
CA THR A 740 -1.35 -3.40 2.60
C THR A 740 -1.28 -4.61 1.66
N TYR A 741 -1.41 -5.84 2.18
CA TYR A 741 -1.45 -7.05 1.36
C TYR A 741 -2.64 -7.06 0.38
N LEU A 742 -3.86 -6.73 0.82
CA LEU A 742 -5.05 -6.68 -0.04
C LEU A 742 -4.92 -5.61 -1.13
N SER A 743 -4.35 -4.45 -0.80
CA SER A 743 -4.07 -3.39 -1.79
C SER A 743 -3.00 -3.82 -2.81
N LEU A 744 -1.95 -4.52 -2.37
CA LEU A 744 -0.96 -5.13 -3.28
C LEU A 744 -1.57 -6.21 -4.17
N ALA A 745 -2.48 -7.03 -3.64
CA ALA A 745 -3.19 -8.06 -4.39
C ALA A 745 -4.06 -7.46 -5.50
N ASN A 746 -4.96 -6.52 -5.16
CA ASN A 746 -5.81 -5.86 -6.14
C ASN A 746 -4.99 -5.05 -7.16
N HIS A 747 -3.97 -4.29 -6.74
CA HIS A 747 -3.08 -3.58 -7.66
C HIS A 747 -2.40 -4.54 -8.66
N MET A 748 -1.84 -5.64 -8.17
CA MET A 748 -1.14 -6.63 -9.00
C MET A 748 -2.08 -7.32 -9.99
N LEU A 749 -3.27 -7.72 -9.52
CA LEU A 749 -4.28 -8.38 -10.33
C LEU A 749 -4.78 -7.48 -11.47
N HIS A 750 -5.21 -6.25 -11.17
CA HIS A 750 -5.72 -5.33 -12.20
C HIS A 750 -4.61 -4.79 -13.12
N LYS A 751 -3.35 -4.73 -12.67
CA LYS A 751 -2.18 -4.31 -13.47
C LYS A 751 -1.74 -5.36 -14.50
N PHE A 752 -1.77 -6.64 -14.15
CA PHE A 752 -1.41 -7.72 -15.08
C PHE A 752 -2.62 -8.28 -15.84
N TYR A 753 -3.82 -8.20 -15.27
CA TYR A 753 -5.04 -8.78 -15.81
C TYR A 753 -6.22 -7.77 -15.69
N PRO A 754 -6.32 -6.76 -16.57
CA PRO A 754 -7.33 -5.69 -16.42
C PRO A 754 -8.80 -6.16 -16.43
N GLN A 755 -9.08 -7.35 -16.96
CA GLN A 755 -10.42 -7.97 -16.95
C GLN A 755 -10.72 -8.80 -15.69
N MET A 756 -9.77 -8.90 -14.74
CA MET A 756 -9.96 -9.64 -13.48
C MET A 756 -11.12 -9.06 -12.67
N ILE A 757 -11.85 -9.90 -11.95
CA ILE A 757 -12.91 -9.51 -11.02
C ILE A 757 -12.45 -9.81 -9.59
N THR A 758 -12.56 -8.86 -8.66
CA THR A 758 -12.27 -9.12 -7.24
C THR A 758 -13.45 -8.76 -6.33
N ILE A 759 -13.87 -9.73 -5.51
CA ILE A 759 -15.03 -9.63 -4.61
C ILE A 759 -14.54 -9.78 -3.16
N ALA A 760 -14.94 -8.87 -2.28
CA ALA A 760 -14.69 -8.98 -0.84
C ALA A 760 -15.90 -9.61 -0.11
N GLU A 761 -15.65 -10.70 0.61
CA GLU A 761 -16.55 -11.14 1.68
C GLU A 761 -16.27 -10.30 2.93
N GLU A 762 -17.04 -9.23 3.09
CA GLU A 762 -16.82 -8.23 4.13
C GLU A 762 -18.18 -7.79 4.71
N VAL A 763 -18.37 -7.98 6.02
CA VAL A 763 -19.63 -7.73 6.73
C VAL A 763 -19.68 -6.41 7.50
N SER A 764 -18.53 -5.79 7.83
CA SER A 764 -18.50 -4.58 8.66
C SER A 764 -19.13 -3.37 7.98
N GLY A 765 -18.94 -3.26 6.66
CA GLY A 765 -19.37 -2.10 5.87
C GLY A 765 -18.24 -1.14 5.50
N MET A 766 -16.97 -1.60 5.55
CA MET A 766 -15.80 -0.72 5.44
C MET A 766 -15.87 0.27 4.26
N PRO A 767 -15.80 1.60 4.53
CA PRO A 767 -15.74 2.63 3.50
C PRO A 767 -14.53 2.51 2.58
N ALA A 768 -14.72 2.79 1.30
CA ALA A 768 -13.68 2.84 0.27
C ALA A 768 -13.02 1.48 -0.08
N LEU A 769 -13.48 0.38 0.50
CA LEU A 769 -12.99 -0.98 0.21
C LEU A 769 -13.08 -1.28 -1.30
N CYS A 770 -14.21 -0.89 -1.93
CA CYS A 770 -14.48 -1.09 -3.35
C CYS A 770 -14.23 0.18 -4.19
N ARG A 771 -13.22 0.99 -3.79
CA ARG A 771 -12.74 2.16 -4.55
C ARG A 771 -11.29 1.97 -5.03
N PRO A 772 -10.87 2.64 -6.12
CA PRO A 772 -9.50 2.59 -6.63
C PRO A 772 -8.45 2.97 -5.56
N ILE A 773 -7.28 2.35 -5.66
CA ILE A 773 -6.18 2.55 -4.71
C ILE A 773 -5.61 3.97 -4.83
N GLU A 774 -5.64 4.54 -6.04
CA GLU A 774 -5.27 5.92 -6.36
C GLU A 774 -6.17 6.96 -5.67
N GLU A 775 -7.40 6.58 -5.30
CA GLU A 775 -8.32 7.41 -4.49
C GLU A 775 -8.15 7.18 -2.98
N GLY A 776 -7.36 6.18 -2.56
CA GLY A 776 -7.20 5.77 -1.16
C GLY A 776 -8.02 4.54 -0.75
N GLY A 777 -8.69 3.89 -1.70
CA GLY A 777 -9.41 2.63 -1.47
C GLY A 777 -8.52 1.39 -1.51
N GLN A 778 -9.12 0.21 -1.42
CA GLN A 778 -8.40 -1.09 -1.41
C GLN A 778 -8.43 -1.81 -2.77
N GLY A 779 -9.15 -1.28 -3.76
CA GLY A 779 -9.13 -1.77 -5.14
C GLY A 779 -10.00 -2.98 -5.45
N PHE A 780 -10.95 -3.35 -4.58
CA PHE A 780 -11.94 -4.39 -4.90
C PHE A 780 -12.94 -3.89 -5.96
N ASP A 781 -13.41 -4.79 -6.84
CA ASP A 781 -14.52 -4.49 -7.74
C ASP A 781 -15.86 -4.46 -6.98
N TYR A 782 -16.13 -5.47 -6.15
CA TYR A 782 -17.41 -5.65 -5.45
C TYR A 782 -17.23 -6.07 -3.99
N ARG A 783 -18.28 -5.86 -3.19
CA ARG A 783 -18.48 -6.52 -1.88
C ARG A 783 -19.75 -7.36 -1.87
N LEU A 784 -19.81 -8.37 -1.01
CA LEU A 784 -21.06 -9.08 -0.73
C LEU A 784 -22.03 -8.22 0.08
N ALA A 785 -23.33 -8.27 -0.25
CA ALA A 785 -24.41 -7.61 0.50
C ALA A 785 -24.93 -8.52 1.64
N MET A 786 -24.05 -8.81 2.61
CA MET A 786 -24.25 -9.89 3.60
C MET A 786 -25.46 -9.69 4.54
N SER A 787 -26.01 -8.48 4.64
CA SER A 787 -27.20 -8.17 5.46
C SER A 787 -28.54 -8.58 4.82
N LEU A 788 -28.57 -8.89 3.52
CA LEU A 788 -29.82 -9.19 2.80
C LEU A 788 -30.42 -10.56 3.18
N PRO A 789 -29.65 -11.66 3.31
CA PRO A 789 -30.17 -12.91 3.84
C PRO A 789 -30.63 -12.81 5.29
N ASP A 790 -29.85 -12.18 6.17
CA ASP A 790 -30.19 -12.00 7.59
C ASP A 790 -31.55 -11.33 7.77
N MET A 791 -31.86 -10.32 6.93
CA MET A 791 -33.17 -9.72 6.87
C MET A 791 -34.26 -10.74 6.49
N TRP A 792 -34.09 -11.50 5.40
CA TRP A 792 -35.09 -12.47 4.95
C TRP A 792 -35.32 -13.60 5.95
N ILE A 793 -34.25 -14.18 6.52
CA ILE A 793 -34.34 -15.19 7.58
C ILE A 793 -35.12 -14.62 8.77
N LYS A 794 -34.73 -13.45 9.27
CA LYS A 794 -35.35 -12.80 10.44
C LYS A 794 -36.85 -12.52 10.21
N ILE A 795 -37.23 -12.12 9.01
CA ILE A 795 -38.63 -11.92 8.62
C ILE A 795 -39.37 -13.27 8.61
N LEU A 796 -38.87 -14.27 7.87
CA LEU A 796 -39.51 -15.59 7.72
C LEU A 796 -39.63 -16.39 9.03
N LYS A 797 -38.66 -16.20 9.94
CA LYS A 797 -38.51 -16.91 11.23
C LYS A 797 -39.28 -16.27 12.38
N HIS A 798 -39.61 -14.97 12.29
CA HIS A 798 -40.18 -14.20 13.40
C HIS A 798 -41.38 -13.29 13.06
N GLN A 799 -41.81 -13.16 11.80
CA GLN A 799 -42.89 -12.26 11.38
C GLN A 799 -43.93 -12.96 10.48
N ARG A 800 -45.21 -12.68 10.71
CA ARG A 800 -46.31 -13.09 9.81
C ARG A 800 -46.36 -12.15 8.60
N ASP A 801 -46.85 -12.63 7.46
CA ASP A 801 -46.95 -11.86 6.20
C ASP A 801 -47.61 -10.46 6.40
N GLU A 802 -48.61 -10.36 7.26
CA GLU A 802 -49.29 -9.10 7.61
C GLU A 802 -48.44 -8.11 8.42
N ASP A 803 -47.46 -8.59 9.18
CA ASP A 803 -46.57 -7.79 10.04
C ASP A 803 -45.34 -7.26 9.28
N TRP A 804 -44.99 -7.83 8.11
CA TRP A 804 -43.79 -7.47 7.34
C TRP A 804 -43.72 -5.96 7.07
N ASP A 805 -42.59 -5.34 7.40
CA ASP A 805 -42.37 -3.90 7.21
C ASP A 805 -41.68 -3.63 5.86
N LEU A 806 -42.48 -3.14 4.89
CA LEU A 806 -41.97 -2.78 3.55
C LEU A 806 -41.01 -1.57 3.58
N GLY A 807 -41.11 -0.71 4.59
CA GLY A 807 -40.18 0.39 4.80
C GLY A 807 -38.79 -0.13 5.16
N ASN A 808 -38.71 -1.06 6.11
CA ASN A 808 -37.47 -1.70 6.54
C ASN A 808 -36.89 -2.63 5.45
N ILE A 809 -37.72 -3.42 4.76
CA ILE A 809 -37.26 -4.28 3.64
C ILE A 809 -36.61 -3.43 2.54
N VAL A 810 -37.26 -2.35 2.12
CA VAL A 810 -36.69 -1.43 1.14
C VAL A 810 -35.43 -0.75 1.68
N HIS A 811 -35.44 -0.28 2.93
CA HIS A 811 -34.27 0.37 3.52
C HIS A 811 -33.05 -0.55 3.50
N THR A 812 -33.16 -1.81 3.92
CA THR A 812 -32.03 -2.75 3.92
C THR A 812 -31.53 -3.09 2.51
N LEU A 813 -32.42 -3.13 1.50
CA LEU A 813 -32.05 -3.33 0.09
C LEU A 813 -31.37 -2.09 -0.55
N GLU A 814 -31.75 -0.88 -0.12
CA GLU A 814 -31.22 0.39 -0.62
C GLU A 814 -29.99 0.88 0.16
N ASN A 815 -29.79 0.45 1.42
CA ASN A 815 -28.74 0.92 2.33
C ASN A 815 -27.36 0.34 1.98
N ARG A 816 -26.81 0.77 0.86
CA ARG A 816 -25.43 0.51 0.42
C ARG A 816 -24.71 1.79 0.03
N ARG A 817 -23.38 1.74 0.03
CA ARG A 817 -22.51 2.90 -0.23
C ARG A 817 -22.58 3.33 -1.70
N HIS A 818 -22.86 4.60 -1.96
CA HIS A 818 -22.93 5.11 -3.33
C HIS A 818 -21.56 5.02 -4.03
N THR A 819 -21.55 4.56 -5.29
CA THR A 819 -20.36 4.29 -6.12
C THR A 819 -19.45 3.12 -5.68
N GLU A 820 -19.83 2.34 -4.67
CA GLU A 820 -19.21 1.04 -4.34
C GLU A 820 -20.20 -0.07 -4.70
N LYS A 821 -19.79 -1.02 -5.56
CA LYS A 821 -20.71 -2.02 -6.14
C LYS A 821 -20.96 -3.16 -5.15
N SER A 822 -22.21 -3.60 -4.98
CA SER A 822 -22.53 -4.80 -4.19
C SER A 822 -23.06 -5.97 -5.02
N ILE A 823 -22.73 -7.20 -4.60
CA ILE A 823 -23.38 -8.43 -5.04
C ILE A 823 -24.55 -8.71 -4.08
N ALA A 824 -25.78 -8.70 -4.60
CA ALA A 824 -26.98 -9.04 -3.85
C ALA A 824 -27.35 -10.52 -4.01
N TYR A 825 -27.85 -11.13 -2.94
CA TYR A 825 -28.35 -12.51 -2.90
C TYR A 825 -29.40 -12.61 -1.80
N ALA A 826 -30.40 -13.48 -1.99
CA ALA A 826 -31.48 -13.65 -1.02
C ALA A 826 -31.10 -14.62 0.12
N GLU A 827 -30.23 -15.59 -0.18
CA GLU A 827 -29.73 -16.64 0.70
C GLU A 827 -28.38 -17.14 0.15
N SER A 828 -27.45 -17.56 1.01
CA SER A 828 -26.12 -18.07 0.66
C SER A 828 -25.98 -19.56 0.94
N HIS A 829 -24.76 -20.07 0.72
CA HIS A 829 -24.32 -21.38 1.17
C HIS A 829 -24.50 -21.61 2.69
N ASP A 830 -24.38 -20.59 3.55
CA ASP A 830 -24.55 -20.72 5.00
C ASP A 830 -25.99 -21.04 5.41
N GLN A 831 -26.98 -20.36 4.83
CA GLN A 831 -28.40 -20.66 5.10
C GLN A 831 -28.81 -22.05 4.57
N ALA A 832 -28.05 -22.59 3.60
CA ALA A 832 -28.24 -23.95 3.15
C ALA A 832 -27.65 -24.99 4.13
N LEU A 833 -26.74 -24.63 5.05
CA LEU A 833 -26.11 -25.58 5.99
C LEU A 833 -27.04 -26.03 7.12
N VAL A 834 -26.74 -27.20 7.68
CA VAL A 834 -27.40 -27.75 8.87
C VAL A 834 -27.30 -26.78 10.06
N GLY A 835 -28.45 -26.27 10.50
CA GLY A 835 -28.55 -25.30 11.60
C GLY A 835 -29.51 -24.15 11.31
N ASP A 836 -29.68 -23.79 10.03
CA ASP A 836 -30.77 -22.94 9.56
C ASP A 836 -31.61 -23.67 8.48
N LYS A 837 -32.30 -22.94 7.61
CA LYS A 837 -33.08 -23.46 6.48
C LYS A 837 -32.94 -22.56 5.26
N THR A 838 -33.07 -23.14 4.06
CA THR A 838 -33.28 -22.38 2.82
C THR A 838 -34.59 -21.59 2.87
N ILE A 839 -34.71 -20.53 2.06
CA ILE A 839 -35.96 -19.75 1.94
C ILE A 839 -37.13 -20.64 1.52
N ALA A 840 -36.89 -21.62 0.64
CA ALA A 840 -37.88 -22.61 0.27
C ALA A 840 -38.40 -23.42 1.47
N PHE A 841 -37.49 -23.91 2.33
CA PHE A 841 -37.86 -24.73 3.49
C PHE A 841 -38.35 -23.88 4.69
N TRP A 842 -38.00 -22.59 4.78
CA TRP A 842 -38.67 -21.61 5.65
C TRP A 842 -40.11 -21.32 5.21
N LEU A 843 -40.38 -21.30 3.91
CA LEU A 843 -41.69 -20.95 3.35
C LEU A 843 -42.69 -22.11 3.34
N MET A 844 -42.22 -23.34 3.14
CA MET A 844 -43.05 -24.53 2.86
C MET A 844 -42.82 -25.70 3.83
N ASP A 845 -41.69 -25.74 4.55
CA ASP A 845 -41.33 -26.78 5.52
C ASP A 845 -41.61 -28.21 4.99
N LYS A 846 -42.14 -29.11 5.81
CA LYS A 846 -42.42 -30.51 5.45
C LYS A 846 -43.43 -30.70 4.32
N GLU A 847 -44.28 -29.71 4.00
CA GLU A 847 -45.21 -29.86 2.86
C GLU A 847 -44.46 -29.96 1.53
N MET A 848 -43.19 -29.58 1.47
CA MET A 848 -42.34 -29.82 0.29
C MET A 848 -42.27 -31.29 -0.11
N TYR A 849 -42.36 -32.23 0.85
CA TYR A 849 -42.22 -33.67 0.58
C TYR A 849 -43.51 -34.28 -0.02
N ASP A 850 -44.68 -33.89 0.49
CA ASP A 850 -45.98 -34.44 0.06
C ASP A 850 -46.63 -33.63 -1.08
N HIS A 851 -46.41 -32.30 -1.11
CA HIS A 851 -47.16 -31.36 -1.93
C HIS A 851 -46.33 -30.66 -3.04
N MET A 852 -45.12 -31.11 -3.35
CA MET A 852 -44.40 -30.65 -4.55
C MET A 852 -44.70 -31.45 -5.83
N SER A 853 -45.59 -32.46 -5.79
CA SER A 853 -46.13 -33.07 -7.01
C SER A 853 -47.20 -32.19 -7.65
N THR A 854 -47.14 -32.01 -8.97
CA THR A 854 -48.20 -31.34 -9.76
C THR A 854 -49.52 -32.11 -9.75
N LEU A 855 -49.49 -33.41 -9.44
CA LEU A 855 -50.67 -34.28 -9.32
C LEU A 855 -51.33 -34.21 -7.93
N SER A 856 -50.63 -33.69 -6.91
CA SER A 856 -51.20 -33.50 -5.58
C SER A 856 -51.97 -32.17 -5.49
N LEU A 857 -52.80 -32.01 -4.46
CA LEU A 857 -53.46 -30.73 -4.19
C LEU A 857 -52.41 -29.60 -4.08
N MET A 858 -52.69 -28.44 -4.66
CA MET A 858 -51.97 -27.21 -4.34
C MET A 858 -52.50 -26.72 -2.99
N THR A 859 -51.69 -26.83 -1.93
CA THR A 859 -52.07 -26.31 -0.61
C THR A 859 -51.82 -24.80 -0.56
N PRO A 860 -52.51 -24.04 0.31
CA PRO A 860 -52.22 -22.62 0.51
C PRO A 860 -50.78 -22.33 0.98
N ILE A 861 -50.10 -23.34 1.57
CA ILE A 861 -48.70 -23.23 2.01
C ILE A 861 -47.73 -23.39 0.84
N ILE A 862 -47.93 -24.37 -0.06
CA ILE A 862 -47.14 -24.47 -1.30
C ILE A 862 -47.43 -23.30 -2.24
N GLU A 863 -48.69 -22.86 -2.36
CA GLU A 863 -49.05 -21.67 -3.15
C GLU A 863 -48.33 -20.42 -2.63
N ARG A 864 -48.42 -20.15 -1.31
CA ARG A 864 -47.66 -19.08 -0.64
C ARG A 864 -46.17 -19.21 -0.88
N GLY A 865 -45.61 -20.41 -0.73
CA GLY A 865 -44.18 -20.63 -0.81
C GLY A 865 -43.62 -20.44 -2.21
N LEU A 866 -44.26 -21.02 -3.24
CA LEU A 866 -43.89 -20.80 -4.63
C LEU A 866 -43.98 -19.31 -4.98
N ALA A 867 -45.03 -18.61 -4.57
CA ALA A 867 -45.20 -17.18 -4.82
C ALA A 867 -44.12 -16.32 -4.13
N LEU A 868 -43.94 -16.47 -2.81
CA LEU A 868 -43.00 -15.65 -2.03
C LEU A 868 -41.54 -15.95 -2.40
N HIS A 869 -41.16 -17.18 -2.72
CA HIS A 869 -39.81 -17.52 -3.19
C HIS A 869 -39.45 -16.76 -4.47
N LYS A 870 -40.36 -16.70 -5.45
CA LYS A 870 -40.22 -15.89 -6.67
C LYS A 870 -40.10 -14.39 -6.34
N MET A 871 -40.98 -13.88 -5.50
CA MET A 871 -41.01 -12.44 -5.14
C MET A 871 -39.77 -11.99 -4.36
N ILE A 872 -39.31 -12.77 -3.37
CA ILE A 872 -38.12 -12.46 -2.56
C ILE A 872 -36.87 -12.41 -3.43
N ARG A 873 -36.66 -13.41 -4.29
CA ARG A 873 -35.47 -13.45 -5.17
C ARG A 873 -35.50 -12.31 -6.20
N LEU A 874 -36.63 -12.04 -6.87
CA LEU A 874 -36.73 -10.93 -7.83
C LEU A 874 -36.66 -9.53 -7.17
N LEU A 875 -37.18 -9.34 -5.95
CA LEU A 875 -37.02 -8.07 -5.23
C LEU A 875 -35.55 -7.84 -4.88
N THR A 876 -34.87 -8.87 -4.35
CA THR A 876 -33.47 -8.78 -3.95
C THR A 876 -32.55 -8.52 -5.14
N TYR A 877 -32.78 -9.22 -6.25
CA TYR A 877 -32.08 -9.03 -7.52
C TYR A 877 -32.37 -7.64 -8.13
N GLY A 878 -33.64 -7.23 -8.18
CA GLY A 878 -34.07 -5.98 -8.79
C GLY A 878 -33.57 -4.72 -8.08
N LEU A 879 -33.42 -4.74 -6.75
CA LEU A 879 -33.13 -3.55 -5.94
C LEU A 879 -31.78 -3.60 -5.18
N GLY A 880 -31.35 -4.77 -4.72
CA GLY A 880 -30.32 -4.93 -3.67
C GLY A 880 -28.86 -4.66 -4.05
N GLY A 881 -28.51 -4.63 -5.35
CA GLY A 881 -27.11 -4.48 -5.77
C GLY A 881 -26.86 -4.20 -7.26
N GLU A 882 -25.58 -4.21 -7.60
CA GLU A 882 -24.98 -4.08 -8.95
C GLU A 882 -24.52 -5.45 -9.52
N GLY A 883 -24.59 -6.50 -8.71
CA GLY A 883 -24.47 -7.91 -9.10
C GLY A 883 -25.52 -8.78 -8.42
N TRP A 884 -25.73 -9.99 -8.93
CA TRP A 884 -26.63 -11.01 -8.38
C TRP A 884 -25.84 -12.30 -8.09
N LEU A 885 -26.15 -12.99 -7.00
CA LEU A 885 -25.59 -14.30 -6.66
C LEU A 885 -26.69 -15.29 -6.25
N ASN A 886 -26.51 -16.55 -6.64
CA ASN A 886 -27.35 -17.68 -6.23
C ASN A 886 -26.49 -18.90 -5.91
N PHE A 887 -26.70 -19.49 -4.74
CA PHE A 887 -26.07 -20.75 -4.36
C PHE A 887 -26.76 -21.97 -5.01
N ILE A 888 -25.95 -22.90 -5.52
CA ILE A 888 -26.36 -24.13 -6.23
C ILE A 888 -27.56 -24.84 -5.58
N GLY A 889 -28.67 -24.92 -6.30
CA GLY A 889 -29.93 -25.54 -5.90
C GLY A 889 -31.01 -24.55 -5.43
N ASN A 890 -30.64 -23.37 -4.93
CA ASN A 890 -31.60 -22.40 -4.42
C ASN A 890 -32.41 -21.73 -5.55
N GLU A 891 -31.95 -21.80 -6.79
CA GLU A 891 -32.68 -21.33 -7.99
C GLU A 891 -34.02 -22.06 -8.21
N PHE A 892 -34.10 -23.33 -7.83
CA PHE A 892 -35.30 -24.14 -7.96
C PHE A 892 -35.98 -24.44 -6.62
N GLY A 893 -35.51 -23.83 -5.52
CA GLY A 893 -36.02 -24.05 -4.17
C GLY A 893 -35.77 -25.48 -3.68
N HIS A 894 -34.51 -25.92 -3.68
CA HIS A 894 -34.09 -27.23 -3.19
C HIS A 894 -34.63 -27.51 -1.77
N PRO A 895 -35.19 -28.70 -1.49
CA PRO A 895 -35.68 -29.08 -0.16
C PRO A 895 -34.52 -29.43 0.81
N GLU A 896 -34.86 -29.92 2.00
CA GLU A 896 -33.88 -30.41 2.99
C GLU A 896 -32.89 -29.30 3.40
N TRP A 897 -31.63 -29.67 3.61
CA TRP A 897 -30.49 -28.80 3.90
C TRP A 897 -29.22 -29.49 3.37
N LEU A 898 -28.09 -28.79 3.42
CA LEU A 898 -26.74 -29.29 3.16
C LEU A 898 -26.09 -29.69 4.48
N ASP A 899 -25.61 -30.93 4.58
CA ASP A 899 -24.79 -31.38 5.70
C ASP A 899 -23.64 -32.24 5.17
N PHE A 900 -22.42 -31.95 5.63
CA PHE A 900 -21.22 -32.64 5.20
C PHE A 900 -20.89 -33.82 6.13
N PRO A 901 -20.18 -34.86 5.65
CA PRO A 901 -19.70 -35.96 6.48
C PRO A 901 -18.94 -35.46 7.71
N ARG A 902 -19.46 -35.81 8.90
CA ARG A 902 -18.85 -35.49 10.18
C ARG A 902 -19.32 -36.45 11.27
N LYS A 903 -18.59 -36.51 12.38
CA LYS A 903 -18.93 -37.35 13.54
C LYS A 903 -20.36 -37.17 14.05
N GLY A 904 -20.92 -35.96 13.93
CA GLY A 904 -22.29 -35.62 14.32
C GLY A 904 -23.40 -36.21 13.43
N ASN A 905 -23.08 -36.76 12.26
CA ASN A 905 -24.04 -37.44 11.37
C ASN A 905 -23.55 -38.83 10.91
N ASN A 906 -22.56 -39.40 11.61
CA ASN A 906 -21.90 -40.67 11.29
C ASN A 906 -21.21 -40.69 9.91
N GLU A 907 -20.53 -39.60 9.55
CA GLU A 907 -19.81 -39.43 8.27
C GLU A 907 -20.73 -39.59 7.03
N SER A 908 -21.98 -39.12 7.16
CA SER A 908 -23.01 -39.31 6.13
C SER A 908 -22.86 -38.32 4.98
N PHE A 909 -22.78 -38.85 3.76
CA PHE A 909 -22.88 -38.08 2.52
C PHE A 909 -24.34 -37.80 2.09
N HIS A 910 -25.35 -38.23 2.86
CA HIS A 910 -26.75 -38.19 2.42
C HIS A 910 -27.28 -36.77 2.14
N TYR A 911 -26.78 -35.74 2.83
CA TYR A 911 -27.15 -34.34 2.55
C TYR A 911 -26.04 -33.57 1.80
N ALA A 912 -24.88 -34.19 1.56
CA ALA A 912 -23.74 -33.61 0.84
C ALA A 912 -23.93 -33.72 -0.68
N ARG A 913 -25.12 -33.38 -1.17
CA ARG A 913 -25.60 -33.66 -2.54
C ARG A 913 -26.53 -32.56 -3.08
N ARG A 914 -26.85 -32.63 -4.38
CA ARG A 914 -27.79 -31.73 -5.06
C ARG A 914 -28.73 -32.49 -5.98
N GLN A 915 -30.02 -32.45 -5.62
CA GLN A 915 -31.09 -33.27 -6.19
C GLN A 915 -31.61 -32.70 -7.51
N PHE A 916 -30.74 -32.54 -8.52
CA PHE A 916 -31.12 -32.01 -9.84
C PHE A 916 -32.22 -32.82 -10.56
N ASN A 917 -32.42 -34.08 -10.19
CA ASN A 917 -33.55 -34.90 -10.59
C ASN A 917 -34.92 -34.27 -10.25
N LEU A 918 -35.01 -33.48 -9.17
CA LEU A 918 -36.26 -32.83 -8.74
C LEU A 918 -36.73 -31.72 -9.69
N VAL A 919 -35.80 -31.07 -10.39
CA VAL A 919 -36.08 -29.97 -11.32
C VAL A 919 -36.21 -30.46 -12.78
N ASP A 920 -35.58 -31.59 -13.11
CA ASP A 920 -35.75 -32.25 -14.41
C ASP A 920 -37.13 -32.96 -14.51
N ASP A 921 -37.67 -33.49 -13.41
CA ASP A 921 -38.96 -34.18 -13.39
C ASP A 921 -40.15 -33.24 -13.69
N GLN A 922 -40.84 -33.53 -14.78
CA GLN A 922 -41.99 -32.75 -15.24
C GLN A 922 -43.27 -32.97 -14.42
N MET A 923 -43.31 -33.95 -13.52
CA MET A 923 -44.39 -34.12 -12.56
C MET A 923 -44.22 -33.28 -11.29
N LEU A 924 -43.06 -32.64 -11.07
CA LEU A 924 -42.80 -31.85 -9.85
C LEU A 924 -42.91 -30.32 -10.06
N ARG A 925 -43.08 -29.60 -8.95
CA ARG A 925 -43.30 -28.14 -8.89
C ARG A 925 -42.01 -27.32 -8.87
N TYR A 926 -40.83 -27.91 -8.56
CA TYR A 926 -39.53 -27.23 -8.55
C TYR A 926 -39.19 -26.56 -9.91
N LYS A 927 -39.60 -27.18 -11.02
CA LYS A 927 -39.45 -26.64 -12.38
C LYS A 927 -40.06 -25.25 -12.58
N PHE A 928 -41.07 -24.88 -11.78
CA PHE A 928 -41.70 -23.56 -11.82
C PHE A 928 -40.79 -22.46 -11.25
N LEU A 929 -40.10 -22.75 -10.14
CA LEU A 929 -39.11 -21.86 -9.54
C LEU A 929 -37.90 -21.72 -10.47
N ASN A 930 -37.39 -22.84 -10.99
CA ASN A 930 -36.30 -22.85 -11.98
C ASN A 930 -36.62 -22.05 -13.25
N SER A 931 -37.85 -22.17 -13.75
CA SER A 931 -38.27 -21.43 -14.97
C SER A 931 -38.36 -19.95 -14.71
N PHE A 932 -38.82 -19.53 -13.52
CA PHE A 932 -38.86 -18.12 -13.12
C PHE A 932 -37.46 -17.56 -12.90
N ASP A 933 -36.56 -18.31 -12.27
CA ASP A 933 -35.15 -17.95 -12.12
C ASP A 933 -34.47 -17.61 -13.46
N ARG A 934 -34.62 -18.49 -14.45
CA ARG A 934 -34.11 -18.23 -15.80
C ARG A 934 -34.75 -16.97 -16.40
N ALA A 935 -36.07 -16.79 -16.25
CA ALA A 935 -36.76 -15.61 -16.75
C ALA A 935 -36.31 -14.30 -16.06
N MET A 936 -35.84 -14.36 -14.80
CA MET A 936 -35.22 -13.23 -14.09
C MET A 936 -33.86 -12.87 -14.71
N ASN A 937 -33.02 -13.87 -15.03
CA ASN A 937 -31.72 -13.66 -15.68
C ASN A 937 -31.88 -13.18 -17.14
N GLU A 938 -32.84 -13.74 -17.89
CA GLU A 938 -33.21 -13.28 -19.25
C GLU A 938 -33.72 -11.83 -19.24
N LEU A 939 -34.48 -11.43 -18.21
CA LEU A 939 -34.92 -10.04 -18.01
C LEU A 939 -33.72 -9.11 -17.73
N GLU A 940 -32.75 -9.52 -16.91
CA GLU A 940 -31.57 -8.70 -16.63
C GLU A 940 -30.65 -8.58 -17.84
N GLU A 941 -30.41 -9.65 -18.59
CA GLU A 941 -29.62 -9.59 -19.82
C GLU A 941 -30.25 -8.63 -20.83
N LYS A 942 -31.57 -8.72 -21.04
CA LYS A 942 -32.31 -7.90 -22.01
C LYS A 942 -32.36 -6.41 -21.66
N TYR A 943 -32.51 -6.05 -20.38
CA TYR A 943 -32.70 -4.65 -19.95
C TYR A 943 -31.50 -4.03 -19.23
N GLY A 944 -30.56 -4.84 -18.73
CA GLY A 944 -29.33 -4.44 -18.05
C GLY A 944 -29.56 -3.69 -16.74
N PHE A 945 -30.47 -4.16 -15.88
CA PHE A 945 -30.92 -3.37 -14.73
C PHE A 945 -29.91 -3.34 -13.56
N LEU A 946 -29.07 -4.36 -13.37
CA LEU A 946 -28.02 -4.32 -12.35
C LEU A 946 -27.03 -3.18 -12.57
N ARG A 947 -26.64 -2.97 -13.84
CA ARG A 947 -25.63 -2.00 -14.26
C ARG A 947 -26.15 -0.57 -14.49
N LYS A 948 -27.45 -0.33 -14.32
CA LYS A 948 -28.11 0.95 -14.61
C LYS A 948 -28.64 1.63 -13.35
N GLY A 949 -27.70 2.05 -12.50
CA GLY A 949 -27.95 2.85 -11.29
C GLY A 949 -28.72 2.13 -10.18
N PRO A 950 -29.02 2.82 -9.07
CA PRO A 950 -29.96 2.32 -8.07
C PRO A 950 -31.39 2.31 -8.63
N GLY A 951 -32.27 1.52 -8.02
CA GLY A 951 -33.71 1.67 -8.25
C GLY A 951 -34.24 2.96 -7.63
N PHE A 952 -35.35 3.48 -8.15
CA PHE A 952 -36.15 4.53 -7.51
C PHE A 952 -37.44 3.92 -6.97
N VAL A 953 -37.53 3.71 -5.66
CA VAL A 953 -38.75 3.20 -5.02
C VAL A 953 -39.81 4.30 -4.96
N THR A 954 -40.80 4.19 -5.84
CA THR A 954 -41.92 5.13 -5.92
C THR A 954 -42.92 4.90 -4.78
N TRP A 955 -43.17 3.63 -4.42
CA TRP A 955 -44.28 3.27 -3.53
C TRP A 955 -43.89 2.12 -2.60
N LYS A 956 -44.12 2.28 -1.30
CA LYS A 956 -43.90 1.23 -0.27
C LYS A 956 -45.02 1.26 0.77
N HIS A 957 -46.21 0.81 0.37
CA HIS A 957 -47.45 1.04 1.12
C HIS A 957 -47.76 -0.09 2.11
N GLN A 958 -47.51 0.19 3.39
CA GLN A 958 -47.51 -0.81 4.48
C GLN A 958 -48.87 -1.48 4.76
N HIS A 959 -49.99 -0.78 4.51
CA HIS A 959 -51.33 -1.32 4.75
C HIS A 959 -51.82 -2.24 3.62
N ASP A 960 -51.57 -1.87 2.37
CA ASP A 960 -51.89 -2.74 1.23
C ASP A 960 -50.87 -3.86 1.04
N LYS A 961 -49.66 -3.70 1.58
CA LYS A 961 -48.49 -4.54 1.31
C LYS A 961 -48.06 -4.52 -0.16
N VAL A 962 -48.18 -3.34 -0.81
CA VAL A 962 -47.75 -3.13 -2.20
C VAL A 962 -46.47 -2.28 -2.26
N LEU A 963 -45.48 -2.77 -3.01
CA LEU A 963 -44.19 -2.14 -3.27
C LEU A 963 -44.02 -1.94 -4.77
N ALA A 964 -43.62 -0.74 -5.20
CA ALA A 964 -43.29 -0.46 -6.60
C ALA A 964 -42.04 0.41 -6.73
N PHE A 965 -41.23 0.13 -7.76
CA PHE A 965 -40.01 0.88 -8.08
C PHE A 965 -39.69 0.88 -9.57
N GLU A 966 -38.97 1.90 -10.02
CA GLU A 966 -38.42 1.98 -11.37
C GLU A 966 -36.91 1.71 -11.37
N ARG A 967 -36.42 0.86 -12.28
CA ARG A 967 -34.98 0.68 -12.53
C ARG A 967 -34.76 0.39 -14.02
N ALA A 968 -33.77 1.02 -14.65
CA ALA A 968 -33.43 0.84 -16.06
C ALA A 968 -34.57 1.04 -17.10
N GLY A 969 -35.65 1.75 -16.75
CA GLY A 969 -36.83 1.91 -17.60
C GLY A 969 -37.87 0.78 -17.47
N LEU A 970 -37.65 -0.17 -16.56
CA LEU A 970 -38.64 -1.12 -16.07
C LEU A 970 -39.37 -0.56 -14.85
N VAL A 971 -40.67 -0.84 -14.74
CA VAL A 971 -41.51 -0.61 -13.55
C VAL A 971 -41.79 -1.95 -12.91
N PHE A 972 -41.30 -2.17 -11.69
CA PHE A 972 -41.55 -3.38 -10.90
C PHE A 972 -42.71 -3.10 -9.93
N VAL A 973 -43.67 -4.01 -9.80
CA VAL A 973 -44.81 -3.90 -8.88
C VAL A 973 -45.03 -5.24 -8.17
N PHE A 974 -44.87 -5.26 -6.85
CA PHE A 974 -45.03 -6.42 -5.97
C PHE A 974 -46.23 -6.21 -5.06
N ASN A 975 -47.11 -7.21 -4.96
CA ASN A 975 -48.19 -7.25 -3.96
C ASN A 975 -47.93 -8.41 -2.98
N PHE A 976 -47.33 -8.08 -1.83
CA PHE A 976 -47.05 -9.02 -0.74
C PHE A 976 -48.30 -9.28 0.14
N ASN A 977 -49.48 -8.73 -0.19
CA ASN A 977 -50.68 -8.99 0.57
C ASN A 977 -51.08 -10.47 0.49
N GLY A 978 -51.26 -11.11 1.65
CA GLY A 978 -51.63 -12.52 1.74
C GLY A 978 -53.09 -12.85 1.40
N SER A 979 -53.93 -11.87 1.05
CA SER A 979 -55.32 -12.09 0.63
C SER A 979 -55.88 -11.10 -0.40
N LYS A 980 -55.49 -9.82 -0.37
CA LYS A 980 -56.07 -8.79 -1.24
C LYS A 980 -55.43 -8.74 -2.63
N SER A 981 -56.28 -8.62 -3.64
CA SER A 981 -55.94 -8.27 -5.02
C SER A 981 -56.50 -6.88 -5.35
N PHE A 982 -55.84 -6.10 -6.20
CA PHE A 982 -56.23 -4.71 -6.47
C PHE A 982 -56.38 -4.45 -7.97
N GLU A 983 -57.59 -4.14 -8.43
CA GLU A 983 -57.96 -4.08 -9.86
C GLU A 983 -57.49 -2.83 -10.62
N ASN A 984 -57.42 -1.69 -9.93
CA ASN A 984 -57.05 -0.38 -10.51
C ASN A 984 -56.03 0.34 -9.62
N TYR A 985 -54.95 -0.36 -9.26
CA TYR A 985 -53.94 0.19 -8.36
C TYR A 985 -53.10 1.25 -9.08
N LYS A 986 -53.05 2.48 -8.55
CA LYS A 986 -52.19 3.55 -9.09
C LYS A 986 -50.73 3.26 -8.78
N VAL A 987 -49.86 3.34 -9.78
CA VAL A 987 -48.41 3.23 -9.66
C VAL A 987 -47.77 4.43 -10.34
N GLY A 988 -46.94 5.18 -9.62
CA GLY A 988 -46.22 6.34 -10.17
C GLY A 988 -45.14 5.89 -11.14
N VAL A 989 -45.02 6.58 -12.27
CA VAL A 989 -43.99 6.34 -13.30
C VAL A 989 -43.46 7.67 -13.82
N GLU A 990 -42.18 7.78 -14.16
CA GLU A 990 -41.64 9.07 -14.56
C GLU A 990 -42.08 9.48 -15.96
N HIS A 991 -41.98 8.56 -16.92
CA HIS A 991 -42.11 8.89 -18.33
C HIS A 991 -43.51 8.57 -18.88
N PRO A 992 -44.16 9.47 -19.63
CA PRO A 992 -45.44 9.17 -20.25
C PRO A 992 -45.26 8.17 -21.41
N GLY A 993 -46.25 7.31 -21.62
CA GLY A 993 -46.27 6.34 -22.72
C GLY A 993 -47.21 5.17 -22.50
N ALA A 994 -46.96 4.10 -23.24
CA ALA A 994 -47.55 2.79 -23.04
C ALA A 994 -46.55 1.86 -22.35
N TYR A 995 -47.03 1.05 -21.41
CA TYR A 995 -46.25 0.05 -20.68
C TYR A 995 -46.86 -1.33 -20.93
N ARG A 996 -46.02 -2.34 -21.21
CA ARG A 996 -46.42 -3.74 -21.44
C ARG A 996 -45.70 -4.69 -20.50
N MET A 997 -46.28 -5.87 -20.31
CA MET A 997 -45.69 -6.95 -19.51
C MET A 997 -44.31 -7.36 -20.04
N ALA A 998 -43.30 -7.31 -19.18
CA ALA A 998 -41.94 -7.80 -19.42
C ALA A 998 -41.65 -9.09 -18.63
N LEU A 999 -42.22 -9.24 -17.43
CA LEU A 999 -42.25 -10.48 -16.65
C LEU A 999 -43.51 -10.51 -15.75
N ASN A 1000 -44.15 -11.67 -15.62
CA ASN A 1000 -45.32 -11.89 -14.78
C ASN A 1000 -45.11 -13.14 -13.92
N SER A 1001 -45.02 -13.02 -12.59
CA SER A 1001 -44.86 -14.20 -11.72
C SER A 1001 -46.10 -15.08 -11.61
N ASP A 1002 -47.27 -14.61 -12.06
CA ASP A 1002 -48.53 -15.35 -12.01
C ASP A 1002 -48.76 -16.26 -13.23
N ALA A 1003 -47.82 -16.33 -14.18
CA ALA A 1003 -47.96 -17.15 -15.37
C ALA A 1003 -47.89 -18.68 -15.06
N PRO A 1004 -48.58 -19.55 -15.84
CA PRO A 1004 -48.61 -21.01 -15.61
C PRO A 1004 -47.24 -21.69 -15.58
N GLU A 1005 -46.31 -21.24 -16.42
CA GLU A 1005 -44.93 -21.74 -16.51
C GLU A 1005 -44.10 -21.47 -15.24
N PHE A 1006 -44.58 -20.55 -14.39
CA PHE A 1006 -44.02 -20.25 -13.08
C PHE A 1006 -44.92 -20.74 -11.94
N GLY A 1007 -45.92 -21.58 -12.23
CA GLY A 1007 -46.85 -22.14 -11.24
C GLY A 1007 -47.81 -21.10 -10.63
N GLY A 1008 -48.13 -20.03 -11.35
CA GLY A 1008 -49.16 -19.06 -10.95
C GLY A 1008 -50.55 -19.38 -11.51
N HIS A 1009 -51.51 -18.47 -11.27
CA HIS A 1009 -52.95 -18.68 -11.52
C HIS A 1009 -53.44 -18.07 -12.85
N ASN A 1010 -52.56 -17.50 -13.66
CA ASN A 1010 -52.84 -16.92 -14.97
C ASN A 1010 -53.90 -15.80 -14.97
N ARG A 1011 -53.91 -14.95 -13.93
CA ARG A 1011 -54.93 -13.88 -13.74
C ARG A 1011 -54.67 -12.62 -14.56
N LEU A 1012 -53.60 -12.57 -15.34
CA LEU A 1012 -53.08 -11.36 -16.01
C LEU A 1012 -52.90 -11.60 -17.51
N HIS A 1013 -53.38 -10.65 -18.33
CA HIS A 1013 -53.25 -10.72 -19.79
C HIS A 1013 -51.87 -10.21 -20.23
N GLY A 1014 -51.05 -11.08 -20.82
CA GLY A 1014 -49.66 -10.74 -21.20
C GLY A 1014 -49.53 -9.68 -22.30
N ASP A 1015 -50.57 -9.48 -23.10
CA ASP A 1015 -50.66 -8.47 -24.16
C ASP A 1015 -51.25 -7.12 -23.69
N GLN A 1016 -51.64 -7.02 -22.42
CA GLN A 1016 -52.24 -5.82 -21.83
C GLN A 1016 -51.32 -4.59 -21.95
N VAL A 1017 -51.95 -3.43 -22.20
CA VAL A 1017 -51.28 -2.13 -22.27
C VAL A 1017 -51.74 -1.25 -21.13
N HIS A 1018 -50.79 -0.77 -20.34
CA HIS A 1018 -51.00 0.21 -19.29
C HIS A 1018 -50.59 1.59 -19.81
N HIS A 1019 -51.58 2.45 -20.08
CA HIS A 1019 -51.33 3.82 -20.51
C HIS A 1019 -51.09 4.74 -19.30
N SER A 1020 -50.12 5.65 -19.42
CA SER A 1020 -49.84 6.65 -18.39
C SER A 1020 -50.82 7.83 -18.45
N PHE A 1021 -51.26 8.31 -17.28
CA PHE A 1021 -51.99 9.56 -17.12
C PHE A 1021 -51.03 10.68 -16.65
N PRO A 1022 -51.13 11.91 -17.20
CA PRO A 1022 -50.30 13.06 -16.83
C PRO A 1022 -50.79 13.73 -15.52
N GLU A 1023 -51.02 12.91 -14.50
CA GLU A 1023 -51.31 13.31 -13.12
C GLU A 1023 -50.22 12.70 -12.26
N GLY A 1024 -49.43 13.54 -11.59
CA GLY A 1024 -48.31 13.09 -10.76
C GLY A 1024 -48.76 12.31 -9.53
N PHE A 1025 -48.07 11.22 -9.22
CA PHE A 1025 -48.39 10.33 -8.12
C PHE A 1025 -47.10 9.75 -7.53
N ALA A 1026 -47.08 9.49 -6.21
CA ALA A 1026 -45.98 8.77 -5.56
C ALA A 1026 -44.56 9.32 -5.87
N GLY A 1027 -44.44 10.66 -5.96
CA GLY A 1027 -43.17 11.34 -6.27
C GLY A 1027 -42.75 11.34 -7.75
N ARG A 1028 -43.62 10.92 -8.68
CA ARG A 1028 -43.35 10.86 -10.13
C ARG A 1028 -44.29 11.74 -10.95
N SER A 1029 -43.83 12.13 -12.13
CA SER A 1029 -44.56 13.04 -13.03
C SER A 1029 -45.84 12.46 -13.64
N ASN A 1030 -45.99 11.14 -13.71
CA ASN A 1030 -47.14 10.44 -14.29
C ASN A 1030 -47.55 9.26 -13.39
N HIS A 1031 -48.69 8.61 -13.71
CA HIS A 1031 -49.04 7.31 -13.13
C HIS A 1031 -49.71 6.37 -14.14
N ILE A 1032 -49.64 5.07 -13.88
CA ILE A 1032 -50.40 4.03 -14.57
C ILE A 1032 -51.38 3.37 -13.59
N CYS A 1033 -52.39 2.68 -14.11
CA CYS A 1033 -53.24 1.78 -13.33
C CYS A 1033 -52.93 0.32 -13.71
N VAL A 1034 -52.80 -0.54 -12.70
CA VAL A 1034 -52.55 -1.98 -12.86
C VAL A 1034 -53.55 -2.83 -12.08
N TYR A 1035 -53.89 -3.99 -12.62
CA TYR A 1035 -54.39 -5.10 -11.80
C TYR A 1035 -53.19 -5.80 -11.18
N ILE A 1036 -53.17 -5.97 -9.86
CA ILE A 1036 -52.11 -6.69 -9.15
C ILE A 1036 -52.72 -7.71 -8.17
N PRO A 1037 -52.73 -9.01 -8.52
CA PRO A 1037 -53.26 -10.07 -7.65
C PRO A 1037 -52.47 -10.28 -6.36
N THR A 1038 -53.10 -10.87 -5.35
CA THR A 1038 -52.46 -11.32 -4.10
C THR A 1038 -51.24 -12.22 -4.36
N ARG A 1039 -50.14 -11.97 -3.63
CA ARG A 1039 -48.83 -12.64 -3.77
C ARG A 1039 -48.34 -12.74 -5.22
N THR A 1040 -48.25 -11.62 -5.92
CA THR A 1040 -47.67 -11.54 -7.27
C THR A 1040 -46.67 -10.41 -7.42
N VAL A 1041 -45.77 -10.58 -8.39
CA VAL A 1041 -44.95 -9.50 -8.96
C VAL A 1041 -45.13 -9.44 -10.47
N ILE A 1042 -45.33 -8.23 -10.98
CA ILE A 1042 -45.23 -7.91 -12.40
C ILE A 1042 -44.06 -6.95 -12.63
N VAL A 1043 -43.45 -7.06 -13.80
CA VAL A 1043 -42.48 -6.10 -14.31
C VAL A 1043 -42.97 -5.61 -15.65
N LEU A 1044 -43.08 -4.30 -15.82
CA LEU A 1044 -43.55 -3.66 -17.04
C LEU A 1044 -42.40 -2.91 -17.71
N SER A 1045 -42.29 -2.99 -19.04
CA SER A 1045 -41.39 -2.14 -19.82
C SER A 1045 -42.19 -1.14 -20.65
N ARG A 1046 -41.70 0.11 -20.71
CA ARG A 1046 -42.22 1.14 -21.63
C ARG A 1046 -41.95 0.72 -23.08
N THR A 1047 -42.92 0.96 -23.96
CA THR A 1047 -42.84 0.72 -25.42
C THR A 1047 -42.84 2.03 -26.20
#